data_AF-A0A0P7BUD0-F1
#
_entry.id   AF-A0A0P7BUD0-F1
#
_cell.length_a   1.000
_cell.length_b   1.000
_cell.length_c   1.000
_cell.angle_alpha   90.00
_cell.angle_beta   90.00
_cell.angle_gamma   90.00
#
_symmetry.space_group_name_H-M   'P 1'
#
loop_
_entity.id
_entity.type
_entity.pdbx_description
1 polymer ?
#
loop_
_entity_poly.entity_id
_entity_poly.type
_entity_poly.pdbx_seq_one_letter_code
_entity_poly.pdbx_strand_id
1 'polypeptide(L)'
;MNDTSVAHDFFQALLQGLPPGVVYSLVALGFVLTYKTSGVFNLAFGAQAYVSAAMYFKARITWEWPTVPAVILAVFVLPPLIGLVLERLIFRPLRTAPAVARLVVAAGLAVAIPYLFDILAKFTAVAGETPVGVAPDGANVFYDPFGVYAFSRDELVSMGVVLVAVVGLVALFRFSAIGVRMRAVVESPKMTELNGIAADRISALSWVLSSFFAGIAGVLIAPRFNTLAAADFFSVMVVAIAAAAIGRLTSLPGALGGGILLGVVIAQLNTFLPRWSDDHAWVKTVQENLTPSVPFVVLFAVVVLVPSIRRSRDSGDPLAGVEPPPPSLGGEVRDPRLAMIIRLVGLAVLAVTATVVLTRGDSLWVFLVTKAVVMGIIFLSITVVTGMSGQISLCQGTFAAIGAFTVYQMVVRYDLSVLVAALIGAAVAAVVGALLSLPIRRLGGIWTAIATLAFAYFFDAVLVKLSWVGGGDEAVLQGTTVPRPVIGPWDLGDDKYYLVFASIVLVVVAAVVLQLRKGTFGRTLVAMRGSEVGAESIGISSARVRLIAFAVSAFIAGLGGALLAMAQKDVSYGTNFGPFAALFWVVMVVTLGSRTIRGALNAAAAFALFEPLILSGTFIAWIARSEDAVPDFFPITGNWVFVLFGLAALQFARHPEGLVERQMKLPAFLTNLLPTPTPALAGAGGVGAVGAAAGPAEPDAAVPGAATPTKPGAEAAAKTPAAEAPAAAKPEETTAAAEAPAVQAAPAEPAAPAAPAPKSAEPAVSAAQNPEPPATPPAASAAEGEGAAATPPEAGVSVRSGSNGESERPAASSPARTEDVVS
;
A
#
# COMPACT_ATOMS: atom_id res chain seq x y z
N MET A 1 -45.54 6.34 11.21
CA MET A 1 -44.16 5.92 11.59
C MET A 1 -43.96 6.39 13.01
N ASN A 2 -43.42 5.56 13.90
CA ASN A 2 -43.69 5.69 15.33
C ASN A 2 -42.93 6.85 16.00
N ASP A 3 -43.59 7.48 16.97
CA ASP A 3 -43.01 8.48 17.88
C ASP A 3 -42.05 7.83 18.90
N THR A 4 -40.93 7.27 18.45
CA THR A 4 -39.81 7.02 19.37
C THR A 4 -39.25 8.38 19.80
N SER A 5 -39.15 8.60 21.12
CA SER A 5 -38.61 9.87 21.61
C SER A 5 -37.13 9.99 21.23
N VAL A 6 -36.69 11.20 20.89
CA VAL A 6 -35.28 11.49 20.52
C VAL A 6 -34.28 10.95 21.55
N ALA A 7 -34.67 10.87 22.83
CA ALA A 7 -33.88 10.26 23.90
C ALA A 7 -33.75 8.73 23.80
N HIS A 8 -34.80 8.02 23.36
CA HIS A 8 -34.77 6.58 23.11
C HIS A 8 -33.79 6.25 21.98
N ASP A 9 -33.88 6.94 20.84
CA ASP A 9 -32.99 6.68 19.69
C ASP A 9 -31.54 7.09 20.00
N PHE A 10 -31.35 8.18 20.76
CA PHE A 10 -30.04 8.57 21.26
C PHE A 10 -29.40 7.48 22.13
N PHE A 11 -30.20 6.86 23.01
CA PHE A 11 -29.74 5.76 23.87
C PHE A 11 -29.55 4.45 23.10
N GLN A 12 -30.39 4.16 22.11
CA GLN A 12 -30.22 3.02 21.20
C GLN A 12 -28.90 3.12 20.43
N ALA A 13 -28.63 4.27 19.82
CA ALA A 13 -27.38 4.55 19.09
C ALA A 13 -26.15 4.48 20.02
N LEU A 14 -26.26 4.97 21.26
CA LEU A 14 -25.21 4.88 22.26
C LEU A 14 -24.85 3.40 22.55
N LEU A 15 -25.85 2.54 22.71
CA LEU A 15 -25.66 1.10 22.94
C LEU A 15 -25.11 0.39 21.70
N GLN A 16 -25.66 0.67 20.51
CA GLN A 16 -25.23 0.10 19.23
C GLN A 16 -23.78 0.46 18.85
N GLY A 17 -23.31 1.64 19.26
CA GLY A 17 -21.94 2.10 19.00
C GLY A 17 -20.88 1.47 19.91
N LEU A 18 -21.27 0.86 21.03
CA LEU A 18 -20.32 0.30 22.00
C LEU A 18 -19.55 -0.93 21.47
N PRO A 19 -20.19 -2.00 20.94
CA PRO A 19 -19.46 -3.18 20.47
C PRO A 19 -18.37 -2.88 19.42
N PRO A 20 -18.63 -2.17 18.30
CA PRO A 20 -17.58 -1.84 17.34
C PRO A 20 -16.55 -0.86 17.92
N GLY A 21 -16.97 0.14 18.71
CA GLY A 21 -16.06 1.09 19.36
C GLY A 21 -15.07 0.43 20.32
N VAL A 22 -15.50 -0.62 21.03
CA VAL A 22 -14.64 -1.41 21.91
C VAL A 22 -13.62 -2.23 21.11
N VAL A 23 -13.98 -2.81 19.96
CA VAL A 23 -13.00 -3.48 19.09
C VAL A 23 -12.02 -2.47 18.45
N TYR A 24 -12.49 -1.32 17.97
CA TYR A 24 -11.62 -0.24 17.47
C TYR A 24 -10.64 0.25 18.55
N SER A 25 -11.07 0.26 19.82
CA SER A 25 -10.21 0.59 20.97
C SER A 25 -9.08 -0.41 21.15
N LEU A 26 -9.34 -1.71 20.97
CA LEU A 26 -8.31 -2.75 21.10
C LEU A 26 -7.25 -2.63 19.99
N VAL A 27 -7.69 -2.42 18.75
CA VAL A 27 -6.80 -2.14 17.60
C VAL A 27 -5.96 -0.89 17.88
N ALA A 28 -6.60 0.20 18.36
CA ALA A 28 -5.91 1.45 18.69
C ALA A 28 -4.91 1.29 19.85
N LEU A 29 -5.22 0.50 20.87
CA LEU A 29 -4.32 0.20 21.98
C LEU A 29 -3.09 -0.60 21.54
N GLY A 30 -3.27 -1.64 20.73
CA GLY A 30 -2.17 -2.40 20.15
C GLY A 30 -1.28 -1.54 19.25
N PHE A 31 -1.90 -0.65 18.46
CA PHE A 31 -1.18 0.29 17.60
C PHE A 31 -0.36 1.32 18.41
N VAL A 32 -0.96 1.93 19.44
CA VAL A 32 -0.27 2.88 20.33
C VAL A 32 0.83 2.18 21.13
N LEU A 33 0.64 0.93 21.53
CA LEU A 33 1.67 0.11 22.17
C LEU A 33 2.91 -0.04 21.28
N THR A 34 2.76 -0.54 20.04
CA THR A 34 3.92 -0.70 19.14
C THR A 34 4.57 0.63 18.78
N TYR A 35 3.79 1.65 18.44
CA TYR A 35 4.30 2.98 18.11
C TYR A 35 5.15 3.54 19.26
N LYS A 36 4.60 3.51 20.49
CA LYS A 36 5.26 4.07 21.67
C LYS A 36 6.57 3.35 21.98
N THR A 37 6.60 2.02 22.00
CA THR A 37 7.81 1.27 22.41
C THR A 37 8.90 1.15 21.35
N SER A 38 8.57 1.32 20.07
CA SER A 38 9.52 1.10 18.97
C SER A 38 9.82 2.35 18.14
N GLY A 39 9.00 3.40 18.22
CA GLY A 39 9.05 4.53 17.30
C GLY A 39 8.68 4.17 15.86
N VAL A 40 8.04 3.02 15.63
CA VAL A 40 7.63 2.53 14.30
C VAL A 40 6.12 2.65 14.13
N PHE A 41 5.69 3.23 13.01
CA PHE A 41 4.28 3.29 12.62
C PHE A 41 3.88 1.99 11.91
N ASN A 42 3.28 1.04 12.64
CA ASN A 42 3.00 -0.33 12.18
C ASN A 42 1.76 -0.43 11.27
N LEU A 43 1.87 -0.01 10.01
CA LEU A 43 0.84 -0.21 8.97
C LEU A 43 0.45 -1.69 8.74
N ALA A 44 1.24 -2.66 9.21
CA ALA A 44 0.94 -4.08 9.06
C ALA A 44 -0.02 -4.64 10.14
N PHE A 45 -0.50 -3.82 11.08
CA PHE A 45 -1.43 -4.26 12.14
C PHE A 45 -2.73 -4.84 11.56
N GLY A 46 -3.31 -4.22 10.53
CA GLY A 46 -4.50 -4.75 9.83
C GLY A 46 -4.24 -6.11 9.17
N ALA A 47 -3.04 -6.31 8.61
CA ALA A 47 -2.65 -7.59 8.03
C ALA A 47 -2.45 -8.69 9.09
N GLN A 48 -1.91 -8.35 10.27
CA GLN A 48 -1.81 -9.27 11.41
C GLN A 48 -3.20 -9.71 11.91
N ALA A 49 -4.17 -8.78 11.93
CA ALA A 49 -5.56 -9.07 12.27
C ALA A 49 -6.26 -9.96 11.23
N TYR A 50 -6.08 -9.67 9.93
CA TYR A 50 -6.57 -10.52 8.83
C TYR A 50 -6.05 -11.95 8.94
N VAL A 51 -4.73 -12.15 9.11
CA VAL A 51 -4.13 -13.49 9.19
C VAL A 51 -4.67 -14.29 10.38
N SER A 52 -4.96 -13.62 11.50
CA SER A 52 -5.62 -14.25 12.65
C SER A 52 -7.06 -14.66 12.33
N ALA A 53 -7.85 -13.75 11.73
CA ALA A 53 -9.24 -14.02 11.34
C ALA A 53 -9.35 -15.15 10.30
N ALA A 54 -8.51 -15.12 9.26
CA ALA A 54 -8.50 -16.13 8.20
C ALA A 54 -7.99 -17.50 8.70
N MET A 55 -7.01 -17.53 9.60
CA MET A 55 -6.60 -18.77 10.28
C MET A 55 -7.71 -19.32 11.17
N TYR A 56 -8.42 -18.46 11.90
CA TYR A 56 -9.56 -18.86 12.73
C TYR A 56 -10.70 -19.44 11.90
N PHE A 57 -11.11 -18.73 10.84
CA PHE A 57 -12.10 -19.20 9.88
C PHE A 57 -11.70 -20.53 9.26
N LYS A 58 -10.47 -20.65 8.76
CA LYS A 58 -9.99 -21.91 8.16
C LYS A 58 -10.03 -23.06 9.16
N ALA A 59 -9.62 -22.82 10.41
CA ALA A 59 -9.70 -23.83 11.46
C ALA A 59 -11.16 -24.23 11.77
N ARG A 60 -12.09 -23.27 11.84
CA ARG A 60 -13.51 -23.51 12.15
C ARG A 60 -14.30 -24.17 11.02
N ILE A 61 -14.04 -23.78 9.77
CA ILE A 61 -14.82 -24.17 8.58
C ILE A 61 -14.10 -25.27 7.79
N THR A 62 -12.88 -25.03 7.33
CA THR A 62 -12.15 -25.98 6.44
C THR A 62 -11.53 -27.16 7.18
N TRP A 63 -11.30 -27.04 8.50
CA TRP A 63 -10.78 -28.12 9.35
C TRP A 63 -11.79 -28.60 10.41
N GLU A 64 -12.98 -27.99 10.48
CA GLU A 64 -14.06 -28.34 11.42
C GLU A 64 -13.64 -28.36 12.91
N TRP A 65 -12.59 -27.61 13.29
CA TRP A 65 -12.09 -27.60 14.66
C TRP A 65 -13.07 -26.93 15.64
N PRO A 66 -13.20 -27.48 16.87
CA PRO A 66 -13.91 -26.81 17.95
C PRO A 66 -13.34 -25.41 18.24
N THR A 67 -14.18 -24.52 18.76
CA THR A 67 -13.84 -23.11 18.99
C THR A 67 -12.55 -22.89 19.80
N VAL A 68 -12.33 -23.68 20.85
CA VAL A 68 -11.19 -23.50 21.77
C VAL A 68 -9.83 -23.72 21.10
N PRO A 69 -9.51 -24.88 20.49
CA PRO A 69 -8.24 -25.06 19.77
C PRO A 69 -8.08 -24.08 18.59
N ALA A 70 -9.16 -23.73 17.89
CA ALA A 70 -9.13 -22.73 16.83
C ALA A 70 -8.72 -21.35 17.35
N VAL A 71 -9.27 -20.87 18.49
CA VAL A 71 -8.85 -19.62 19.14
C VAL A 71 -7.41 -19.70 19.65
N ILE A 72 -7.00 -20.82 20.26
CA ILE A 72 -5.62 -20.99 20.76
C ILE A 72 -4.61 -20.83 19.62
N LEU A 73 -4.80 -21.53 18.50
CA LEU A 73 -3.93 -21.40 17.33
C LEU A 73 -3.97 -19.98 16.74
N ALA A 74 -5.18 -19.48 16.45
CA ALA A 74 -5.36 -18.25 15.68
C ALA A 74 -5.04 -16.97 16.46
N VAL A 75 -5.15 -16.98 17.80
CA VAL A 75 -4.97 -15.79 18.65
C VAL A 75 -3.73 -15.89 19.54
N PHE A 76 -3.50 -17.03 20.20
CA PHE A 76 -2.44 -17.18 21.21
C PHE A 76 -1.11 -17.71 20.66
N VAL A 77 -1.11 -18.32 19.46
CA VAL A 77 0.11 -18.86 18.83
C VAL A 77 0.53 -18.05 17.61
N LEU A 78 -0.30 -18.00 16.57
CA LEU A 78 0.10 -17.45 15.26
C LEU A 78 0.42 -15.94 15.29
N PRO A 79 -0.41 -15.04 15.86
CA PRO A 79 -0.11 -13.61 15.88
C PRO A 79 1.08 -13.25 16.78
N PRO A 80 1.23 -13.79 18.01
CA PRO A 80 2.46 -13.68 18.80
C PRO A 80 3.72 -14.11 18.05
N LEU A 81 3.66 -15.24 17.33
CA LEU A 81 4.78 -15.72 16.51
C LEU A 81 5.11 -14.74 15.37
N ILE A 82 4.10 -14.22 14.66
CA ILE A 82 4.27 -13.19 13.62
C ILE A 82 4.90 -11.92 14.24
N GLY A 83 4.43 -11.45 15.39
CA GLY A 83 5.02 -10.31 16.10
C GLY A 83 6.51 -10.51 16.41
N LEU A 84 6.88 -11.69 16.94
CA LEU A 84 8.26 -12.05 17.24
C LEU A 84 9.14 -12.13 15.97
N VAL A 85 8.63 -12.70 14.88
CA VAL A 85 9.33 -12.83 13.60
C VAL A 85 9.55 -11.46 12.95
N LEU A 86 8.53 -10.59 12.93
CA LEU A 86 8.62 -9.24 12.38
C LEU A 86 9.57 -8.36 13.20
N GLU A 87 9.59 -8.47 14.53
CA GLU A 87 10.58 -7.77 15.34
C GLU A 87 11.99 -8.27 15.00
N ARG A 88 12.22 -9.59 15.13
CA ARG A 88 13.57 -10.17 15.09
C ARG A 88 14.23 -10.10 13.73
N LEU A 89 13.49 -10.31 12.64
CA LEU A 89 14.02 -10.35 11.28
C LEU A 89 13.98 -9.00 10.56
N ILE A 90 13.05 -8.11 10.94
CA ILE A 90 12.75 -6.90 10.18
C ILE A 90 12.94 -5.64 11.00
N PHE A 91 12.15 -5.40 12.05
CA PHE A 91 12.17 -4.10 12.71
C PHE A 91 13.40 -3.88 13.61
N ARG A 92 13.96 -4.94 14.19
CA ARG A 92 15.22 -4.87 14.97
C ARG A 92 16.43 -4.46 14.11
N PRO A 93 16.68 -5.04 12.92
CA PRO A 93 17.65 -4.50 11.96
C PRO A 93 17.39 -3.06 11.46
N LEU A 94 16.17 -2.55 11.60
CA LEU A 94 15.75 -1.25 11.04
C LEU A 94 15.55 -0.15 12.09
N ARG A 95 15.96 -0.38 13.35
CA ARG A 95 15.91 0.63 14.43
C ARG A 95 16.72 1.89 14.09
N THR A 96 17.78 1.75 13.29
CA THR A 96 18.65 2.84 12.81
C THR A 96 18.29 3.36 11.41
N ALA A 97 17.19 2.90 10.81
CA ALA A 97 16.77 3.37 9.48
C ALA A 97 15.94 4.66 9.58
N PRO A 98 16.03 5.58 8.60
CA PRO A 98 15.22 6.80 8.57
C PRO A 98 13.72 6.50 8.67
N ALA A 99 12.94 7.39 9.30
CA ALA A 99 11.51 7.19 9.54
C ALA A 99 10.71 6.87 8.26
N VAL A 100 11.11 7.45 7.12
CA VAL A 100 10.57 7.17 5.78
C VAL A 100 10.75 5.69 5.40
N ALA A 101 11.94 5.13 5.61
CA ALA A 101 12.23 3.73 5.29
C ALA A 101 11.47 2.75 6.20
N ARG A 102 11.34 3.09 7.50
CA ARG A 102 10.54 2.31 8.45
C ARG A 102 9.05 2.25 8.06
N LEU A 103 8.47 3.38 7.64
CA LEU A 103 7.06 3.43 7.20
C LEU A 103 6.84 2.70 5.87
N VAL A 104 7.77 2.82 4.91
CA VAL A 104 7.76 2.05 3.65
C VAL A 104 7.79 0.54 3.90
N VAL A 105 8.62 0.07 4.83
CA VAL A 105 8.66 -1.36 5.21
C VAL A 105 7.36 -1.79 5.87
N ALA A 106 6.77 -0.98 6.75
CA ALA A 106 5.49 -1.30 7.35
C ALA A 106 4.35 -1.36 6.30
N ALA A 107 4.38 -0.48 5.28
CA ALA A 107 3.48 -0.55 4.13
C ALA A 107 3.70 -1.80 3.26
N GLY A 108 4.97 -2.14 2.98
CA GLY A 108 5.33 -3.36 2.24
C GLY A 108 4.85 -4.64 2.94
N LEU A 109 4.93 -4.67 4.28
CA LEU A 109 4.41 -5.78 5.09
C LEU A 109 2.88 -5.79 5.20
N ALA A 110 2.22 -4.64 5.25
CA ALA A 110 0.76 -4.55 5.22
C ALA A 110 0.18 -5.20 3.95
N VAL A 111 0.93 -5.15 2.84
CA VAL A 111 0.56 -5.79 1.58
C VAL A 111 1.10 -7.22 1.47
N ALA A 112 2.33 -7.52 1.90
CA ALA A 112 2.90 -8.86 1.76
C ALA A 112 2.30 -9.92 2.71
N ILE A 113 1.98 -9.55 3.95
CA ILE A 113 1.56 -10.53 4.98
C ILE A 113 0.24 -11.25 4.65
N PRO A 114 -0.82 -10.58 4.15
CA PRO A 114 -2.07 -11.25 3.80
C PRO A 114 -1.87 -12.29 2.69
N TYR A 115 -1.35 -11.88 1.54
CA TYR A 115 -1.14 -12.76 0.40
C TYR A 115 -0.12 -13.88 0.67
N LEU A 116 0.87 -13.66 1.55
CA LEU A 116 1.78 -14.71 2.00
C LEU A 116 1.05 -15.77 2.84
N PHE A 117 0.13 -15.36 3.71
CA PHE A 117 -0.76 -16.30 4.40
C PHE A 117 -1.68 -17.02 3.42
N ASP A 118 -2.32 -16.31 2.49
CA ASP A 118 -3.23 -16.90 1.51
C ASP A 118 -2.55 -18.02 0.70
N ILE A 119 -1.30 -17.81 0.28
CA ILE A 119 -0.47 -18.82 -0.40
C ILE A 119 -0.09 -19.97 0.55
N LEU A 120 0.51 -19.69 1.70
CA LEU A 120 1.04 -20.72 2.61
C LEU A 120 -0.08 -21.58 3.23
N ALA A 121 -1.20 -20.96 3.57
CA ALA A 121 -2.36 -21.61 4.13
C ALA A 121 -3.29 -22.19 3.05
N LYS A 122 -3.06 -21.93 1.75
CA LYS A 122 -4.01 -22.20 0.66
C LYS A 122 -5.41 -21.69 1.04
N PHE A 123 -5.50 -20.41 1.40
CA PHE A 123 -6.74 -19.74 1.78
C PHE A 123 -7.22 -18.82 0.67
N THR A 124 -8.52 -18.80 0.45
CA THR A 124 -9.22 -17.97 -0.53
C THR A 124 -10.50 -17.47 0.12
N ALA A 125 -10.75 -16.16 0.05
CA ALA A 125 -11.99 -15.59 0.55
C ALA A 125 -13.17 -16.06 -0.32
N VAL A 126 -14.12 -16.79 0.27
CA VAL A 126 -15.37 -17.18 -0.40
C VAL A 126 -16.41 -16.08 -0.19
N ALA A 127 -17.21 -15.78 -1.23
CA ALA A 127 -18.24 -14.77 -1.17
C ALA A 127 -19.49 -15.29 -0.45
N GLY A 128 -19.90 -14.64 0.65
CA GLY A 128 -21.12 -15.00 1.40
C GLY A 128 -20.92 -16.03 2.53
N GLU A 129 -19.71 -16.57 2.72
CA GLU A 129 -19.39 -17.38 3.89
C GLU A 129 -19.01 -16.46 5.08
N THR A 130 -20.00 -16.10 5.89
CA THR A 130 -19.80 -15.27 7.08
C THR A 130 -18.96 -16.00 8.14
N PRO A 131 -17.93 -15.35 8.74
CA PRO A 131 -17.14 -15.98 9.78
C PRO A 131 -17.95 -16.25 11.05
N VAL A 132 -18.06 -17.52 11.42
CA VAL A 132 -18.69 -17.93 12.69
C VAL A 132 -17.97 -17.30 13.89
N GLY A 133 -18.76 -16.79 14.83
CA GLY A 133 -18.26 -16.13 16.02
C GLY A 133 -17.54 -17.03 17.02
N VAL A 134 -16.96 -16.38 18.04
CA VAL A 134 -16.32 -17.05 19.19
C VAL A 134 -17.38 -17.53 20.19
N ALA A 135 -18.55 -16.86 20.25
CA ALA A 135 -19.65 -17.34 21.05
C ALA A 135 -20.39 -18.50 20.34
N PRO A 136 -20.74 -19.60 21.04
CA PRO A 136 -21.69 -20.58 20.51
C PRO A 136 -23.01 -19.90 20.16
N ASP A 137 -23.51 -20.12 18.94
CA ASP A 137 -24.71 -19.47 18.38
C ASP A 137 -24.68 -17.93 18.47
N GLY A 138 -23.48 -17.35 18.37
CA GLY A 138 -23.17 -15.97 18.73
C GLY A 138 -23.97 -14.90 17.98
N ALA A 139 -24.32 -15.16 16.73
CA ALA A 139 -25.13 -14.28 15.87
C ALA A 139 -26.66 -14.52 15.99
N ASN A 140 -27.09 -15.62 16.61
CA ASN A 140 -28.50 -16.02 16.68
C ASN A 140 -29.13 -15.75 18.06
N VAL A 141 -28.31 -15.65 19.11
CA VAL A 141 -28.76 -15.38 20.49
C VAL A 141 -28.58 -13.90 20.80
N PHE A 142 -29.68 -13.22 21.12
CA PHE A 142 -29.72 -11.80 21.44
C PHE A 142 -30.21 -11.56 22.88
N TYR A 143 -29.71 -10.50 23.51
CA TYR A 143 -30.10 -10.06 24.84
C TYR A 143 -30.41 -8.56 24.83
N ASP A 144 -31.65 -8.18 25.14
CA ASP A 144 -32.04 -6.79 25.33
C ASP A 144 -32.27 -6.49 26.83
N PRO A 145 -31.25 -6.03 27.57
CA PRO A 145 -31.37 -5.74 28.99
C PRO A 145 -32.11 -4.43 29.30
N PHE A 146 -32.48 -3.64 28.29
CA PHE A 146 -33.07 -2.31 28.47
C PHE A 146 -34.40 -2.08 27.73
N GLY A 147 -34.81 -2.96 26.81
CA GLY A 147 -35.97 -2.77 25.94
C GLY A 147 -35.72 -1.75 24.82
N VAL A 148 -34.47 -1.68 24.33
CA VAL A 148 -34.00 -0.64 23.40
C VAL A 148 -33.00 -1.19 22.38
N TYR A 149 -32.07 -2.06 22.79
CA TYR A 149 -31.04 -2.62 21.91
C TYR A 149 -30.69 -4.05 22.31
N ALA A 150 -31.02 -4.96 21.40
CA ALA A 150 -30.74 -6.39 21.55
C ALA A 150 -29.29 -6.68 21.14
N PHE A 151 -28.38 -6.72 22.12
CA PHE A 151 -26.98 -7.09 21.90
C PHE A 151 -26.88 -8.55 21.46
N SER A 152 -26.11 -8.84 20.41
CA SER A 152 -25.80 -10.23 20.07
C SER A 152 -24.84 -10.85 21.10
N ARG A 153 -24.86 -12.17 21.22
CA ARG A 153 -23.96 -12.89 22.13
C ARG A 153 -22.49 -12.75 21.73
N ASP A 154 -22.18 -12.63 20.44
CA ASP A 154 -20.82 -12.26 19.97
C ASP A 154 -20.42 -10.84 20.37
N GLU A 155 -21.33 -9.87 20.31
CA GLU A 155 -21.05 -8.50 20.75
C GLU A 155 -20.74 -8.43 22.25
N LEU A 156 -21.54 -9.11 23.10
CA LEU A 156 -21.27 -9.20 24.54
C LEU A 156 -19.93 -9.91 24.83
N VAL A 157 -19.60 -11.00 24.12
CA VAL A 157 -18.31 -11.69 24.26
C VAL A 157 -17.16 -10.79 23.81
N SER A 158 -17.32 -10.04 22.71
CA SER A 158 -16.29 -9.09 22.25
C SER A 158 -16.01 -8.03 23.32
N MET A 159 -17.05 -7.45 23.93
CA MET A 159 -16.92 -6.44 24.97
C MET A 159 -16.24 -6.99 26.22
N GLY A 160 -16.59 -8.22 26.63
CA GLY A 160 -15.95 -8.91 27.75
C GLY A 160 -14.47 -9.23 27.51
N VAL A 161 -14.14 -9.76 26.33
CA VAL A 161 -12.75 -10.11 25.97
C VAL A 161 -11.88 -8.86 25.88
N VAL A 162 -12.37 -7.77 25.28
CA VAL A 162 -11.60 -6.50 25.23
C VAL A 162 -11.48 -5.89 26.62
N LEU A 163 -12.50 -5.93 27.48
CA LEU A 163 -12.40 -5.44 28.86
C LEU A 163 -11.29 -6.17 29.63
N VAL A 164 -11.20 -7.50 29.51
CA VAL A 164 -10.11 -8.31 30.09
C VAL A 164 -8.75 -7.92 29.50
N ALA A 165 -8.65 -7.73 28.18
CA ALA A 165 -7.41 -7.30 27.51
C ALA A 165 -6.95 -5.91 27.98
N VAL A 166 -7.87 -4.96 28.14
CA VAL A 166 -7.62 -3.60 28.66
C VAL A 166 -7.15 -3.64 30.11
N VAL A 167 -7.84 -4.40 30.98
CA VAL A 167 -7.45 -4.57 32.40
C VAL A 167 -6.07 -5.21 32.49
N GLY A 168 -5.78 -6.24 31.69
CA GLY A 168 -4.47 -6.87 31.62
C GLY A 168 -3.36 -5.90 31.17
N LEU A 169 -3.63 -5.05 30.18
CA LEU A 169 -2.68 -4.04 29.70
C LEU A 169 -2.42 -2.95 30.75
N VAL A 170 -3.46 -2.49 31.45
CA VAL A 170 -3.32 -1.53 32.56
C VAL A 170 -2.53 -2.15 33.71
N ALA A 171 -2.80 -3.41 34.06
CA ALA A 171 -2.05 -4.12 35.09
C ALA A 171 -0.58 -4.30 34.71
N LEU A 172 -0.29 -4.65 33.45
CA LEU A 172 1.08 -4.75 32.93
C LEU A 172 1.84 -3.42 33.09
N PHE A 173 1.26 -2.28 32.69
CA PHE A 173 1.93 -0.98 32.75
C PHE A 173 2.03 -0.37 34.16
N ARG A 174 1.05 -0.66 35.03
CA ARG A 174 0.96 -0.09 36.39
C ARG A 174 1.69 -0.92 37.45
N PHE A 175 1.60 -2.25 37.38
CA PHE A 175 2.05 -3.14 38.47
C PHE A 175 3.22 -4.07 38.09
N SER A 176 3.56 -4.23 36.80
CA SER A 176 4.70 -5.10 36.41
C SER A 176 6.00 -4.33 36.18
N ALA A 177 7.13 -4.96 36.54
CA ALA A 177 8.46 -4.47 36.18
C ALA A 177 8.70 -4.42 34.66
N ILE A 178 7.99 -5.23 33.87
CA ILE A 178 8.06 -5.21 32.40
C ILE A 178 7.49 -3.89 31.88
N GLY A 179 6.35 -3.42 32.43
CA GLY A 179 5.73 -2.14 32.08
C GLY A 179 6.54 -0.91 32.48
N VAL A 180 7.40 -1.03 33.50
CA VAL A 180 8.40 0.00 33.84
C VAL A 180 9.54 -0.02 32.82
N ARG A 181 10.11 -1.20 32.51
CA ARG A 181 11.18 -1.35 31.50
C ARG A 181 10.73 -0.90 30.11
N MET A 182 9.49 -1.19 29.73
CA MET A 182 8.87 -0.66 28.50
C MET A 182 8.91 0.87 28.48
N ARG A 183 8.49 1.54 29.56
CA ARG A 183 8.52 3.01 29.63
C ARG A 183 9.93 3.60 29.57
N ALA A 184 10.94 2.93 30.14
CA ALA A 184 12.34 3.35 30.01
C ALA A 184 12.85 3.23 28.54
N VAL A 185 12.58 2.10 27.88
CA VAL A 185 12.97 1.88 26.47
C VAL A 185 12.30 2.89 25.53
N VAL A 186 11.07 3.31 25.81
CA VAL A 186 10.35 4.37 25.05
C VAL A 186 11.10 5.70 25.11
N GLU A 187 11.64 6.05 26.28
CA GLU A 187 12.25 7.36 26.56
C GLU A 187 13.68 7.44 26.04
N SER A 188 14.48 6.38 26.25
CA SER A 188 15.75 6.18 25.55
C SER A 188 16.15 4.71 25.56
N PRO A 189 16.13 4.01 24.39
CA PRO A 189 16.64 2.65 24.30
C PRO A 189 18.10 2.55 24.73
N LYS A 190 18.91 3.52 24.30
CA LYS A 190 20.37 3.55 24.51
C LYS A 190 20.73 3.79 25.98
N MET A 191 20.02 4.69 26.68
CA MET A 191 20.18 4.86 28.13
C MET A 191 19.70 3.62 28.89
N THR A 192 18.64 2.96 28.41
CA THR A 192 18.10 1.75 29.04
C THR A 192 19.04 0.55 28.89
N GLU A 193 19.72 0.43 27.75
CA GLU A 193 20.78 -0.56 27.51
C GLU A 193 22.02 -0.32 28.40
N LEU A 194 22.42 0.94 28.63
CA LEU A 194 23.47 1.29 29.61
C LEU A 194 23.11 0.90 31.05
N ASN A 195 21.81 0.83 31.38
CA ASN A 195 21.31 0.32 32.66
C ASN A 195 21.14 -1.22 32.67
N GLY A 196 21.75 -1.94 31.73
CA GLY A 196 21.74 -3.41 31.65
C GLY A 196 20.40 -4.03 31.20
N ILE A 197 19.42 -3.21 30.83
CA ILE A 197 18.11 -3.68 30.35
C ILE A 197 18.19 -3.86 28.83
N ALA A 198 18.22 -5.12 28.37
CA ALA A 198 18.26 -5.44 26.95
C ALA A 198 16.99 -4.95 26.22
N ALA A 199 17.06 -3.76 25.61
CA ALA A 199 15.90 -3.11 25.00
C ALA A 199 15.31 -3.92 23.82
N ASP A 200 16.13 -4.74 23.13
CA ASP A 200 15.65 -5.72 22.14
C ASP A 200 14.63 -6.71 22.73
N ARG A 201 14.83 -7.22 23.95
CA ARG A 201 13.86 -8.15 24.58
C ARG A 201 12.54 -7.46 24.94
N ILE A 202 12.62 -6.16 25.28
CA ILE A 202 11.46 -5.32 25.59
C ILE A 202 10.70 -4.93 24.31
N SER A 203 11.44 -4.64 23.23
CA SER A 203 10.92 -4.46 21.86
C SER A 203 10.16 -5.71 21.40
N ALA A 204 10.81 -6.87 21.43
CA ALA A 204 10.20 -8.17 21.07
C ALA A 204 8.91 -8.44 21.84
N LEU A 205 8.88 -8.23 23.17
CA LEU A 205 7.67 -8.44 23.97
C LEU A 205 6.54 -7.46 23.59
N SER A 206 6.87 -6.22 23.24
CA SER A 206 5.87 -5.24 22.77
C SER A 206 5.30 -5.59 21.39
N TRP A 207 6.14 -6.03 20.46
CA TRP A 207 5.69 -6.52 19.14
C TRP A 207 4.81 -7.77 19.26
N VAL A 208 5.20 -8.73 20.11
CA VAL A 208 4.39 -9.91 20.45
C VAL A 208 3.02 -9.49 21.01
N LEU A 209 2.98 -8.57 21.98
CA LEU A 209 1.73 -8.12 22.63
C LEU A 209 0.85 -7.27 21.69
N SER A 210 1.45 -6.48 20.80
CA SER A 210 0.72 -5.77 19.75
C SER A 210 0.08 -6.72 18.74
N SER A 211 0.83 -7.71 18.23
CA SER A 211 0.27 -8.70 17.31
C SER A 211 -0.77 -9.61 17.98
N PHE A 212 -0.62 -9.90 19.27
CA PHE A 212 -1.66 -10.58 20.06
C PHE A 212 -2.97 -9.78 20.09
N PHE A 213 -2.92 -8.48 20.35
CA PHE A 213 -4.12 -7.62 20.26
C PHE A 213 -4.66 -7.48 18.84
N ALA A 214 -3.80 -7.48 17.81
CA ALA A 214 -4.24 -7.58 16.42
C ALA A 214 -5.02 -8.87 16.16
N GLY A 215 -4.54 -10.00 16.72
CA GLY A 215 -5.20 -11.29 16.60
C GLY A 215 -6.57 -11.33 17.28
N ILE A 216 -6.66 -10.90 18.55
CA ILE A 216 -7.95 -10.78 19.25
C ILE A 216 -8.91 -9.89 18.45
N ALA A 217 -8.48 -8.70 18.04
CA ALA A 217 -9.35 -7.78 17.30
C ALA A 217 -9.77 -8.33 15.93
N GLY A 218 -8.88 -9.06 15.23
CA GLY A 218 -9.18 -9.73 13.97
C GLY A 218 -10.27 -10.78 14.11
N VAL A 219 -10.13 -11.70 15.07
CA VAL A 219 -11.13 -12.75 15.32
C VAL A 219 -12.46 -12.17 15.83
N LEU A 220 -12.44 -11.11 16.63
CA LEU A 220 -13.66 -10.47 17.14
C LEU A 220 -14.40 -9.59 16.09
N ILE A 221 -13.71 -9.01 15.11
CA ILE A 221 -14.35 -8.20 14.06
C ILE A 221 -14.87 -9.06 12.90
N ALA A 222 -14.26 -10.23 12.66
CA ALA A 222 -14.55 -11.08 11.50
C ALA A 222 -16.05 -11.40 11.26
N PRO A 223 -16.89 -11.71 12.27
CA PRO A 223 -18.31 -11.99 12.05
C PRO A 223 -19.14 -10.80 11.55
N ARG A 224 -18.56 -9.57 11.55
CA ARG A 224 -19.21 -8.37 11.00
C ARG A 224 -18.98 -8.19 9.49
N PHE A 225 -18.18 -9.04 8.86
CA PHE A 225 -17.92 -9.01 7.42
C PHE A 225 -18.60 -10.17 6.69
N ASN A 226 -19.16 -9.89 5.51
CA ASN A 226 -19.75 -10.89 4.62
C ASN A 226 -18.70 -11.69 3.82
N THR A 227 -17.45 -11.23 3.83
CA THR A 227 -16.30 -11.84 3.18
C THR A 227 -15.03 -11.54 3.99
N LEU A 228 -14.07 -12.46 3.99
CA LEU A 228 -12.76 -12.22 4.62
C LEU A 228 -11.78 -11.62 3.61
N ALA A 229 -11.88 -10.32 3.32
CA ALA A 229 -10.89 -9.63 2.48
C ALA A 229 -9.89 -8.82 3.31
N ALA A 230 -8.60 -8.90 2.97
CA ALA A 230 -7.53 -8.19 3.67
C ALA A 230 -7.70 -6.64 3.68
N ALA A 231 -8.39 -6.11 2.66
CA ALA A 231 -8.69 -4.69 2.55
C ALA A 231 -9.64 -4.18 3.67
N ASP A 232 -10.54 -5.03 4.18
CA ASP A 232 -11.48 -4.63 5.24
C ASP A 232 -10.77 -4.48 6.59
N PHE A 233 -9.85 -5.39 6.90
CA PHE A 233 -9.00 -5.30 8.10
C PHE A 233 -8.01 -4.13 8.01
N PHE A 234 -7.50 -3.81 6.82
CA PHE A 234 -6.71 -2.59 6.61
C PHE A 234 -7.57 -1.33 6.80
N SER A 235 -8.82 -1.33 6.33
CA SER A 235 -9.79 -0.25 6.55
C SER A 235 -10.11 -0.06 8.03
N VAL A 236 -10.38 -1.14 8.79
CA VAL A 236 -10.57 -1.10 10.25
C VAL A 236 -9.31 -0.64 11.00
N MET A 237 -8.11 -0.94 10.50
CA MET A 237 -6.89 -0.35 11.05
C MET A 237 -6.86 1.18 10.85
N VAL A 238 -7.33 1.71 9.71
CA VAL A 238 -7.45 3.16 9.49
C VAL A 238 -8.49 3.80 10.43
N VAL A 239 -9.63 3.12 10.69
CA VAL A 239 -10.60 3.52 11.73
C VAL A 239 -9.91 3.65 13.10
N ALA A 240 -9.12 2.64 13.49
CA ALA A 240 -8.42 2.62 14.76
C ALA A 240 -7.25 3.62 14.86
N ILE A 241 -6.63 3.99 13.73
CA ILE A 241 -5.67 5.09 13.68
C ILE A 241 -6.34 6.43 14.03
N ALA A 242 -7.65 6.60 13.77
CA ALA A 242 -8.41 7.79 14.21
C ALA A 242 -8.54 7.84 15.74
N ALA A 243 -8.94 6.73 16.35
CA ALA A 243 -8.97 6.56 17.80
C ALA A 243 -7.59 6.77 18.44
N ALA A 244 -6.54 6.22 17.85
CA ALA A 244 -5.17 6.40 18.29
C ALA A 244 -4.66 7.86 18.12
N ALA A 245 -5.13 8.58 17.10
CA ALA A 245 -4.82 10.00 16.89
C ALA A 245 -5.46 10.91 17.93
N ILE A 246 -6.69 10.62 18.39
CA ILE A 246 -7.30 11.25 19.57
C ILE A 246 -6.41 11.03 20.80
N GLY A 247 -5.89 9.80 20.98
CA GLY A 247 -4.85 9.46 21.96
C GLY A 247 -3.44 10.02 21.69
N ARG A 248 -3.26 10.87 20.67
CA ARG A 248 -1.98 11.45 20.22
C ARG A 248 -0.86 10.42 20.00
N LEU A 249 -1.20 9.19 19.60
CA LEU A 249 -0.32 8.02 19.50
C LEU A 249 0.51 7.70 20.77
N THR A 250 0.17 8.26 21.93
CA THR A 250 1.04 8.26 23.13
C THR A 250 0.29 7.97 24.43
N SER A 251 -1.02 8.26 24.48
CA SER A 251 -1.90 7.98 25.61
C SER A 251 -2.73 6.72 25.35
N LEU A 252 -2.47 5.64 26.10
CA LEU A 252 -3.29 4.42 26.04
C LEU A 252 -4.74 4.69 26.49
N PRO A 253 -5.02 5.39 27.60
CA PRO A 253 -6.41 5.76 27.96
C PRO A 253 -7.07 6.67 26.91
N GLY A 254 -6.30 7.54 26.25
CA GLY A 254 -6.80 8.38 25.16
C GLY A 254 -7.16 7.60 23.89
N ALA A 255 -6.44 6.53 23.58
CA ALA A 255 -6.76 5.63 22.48
C ALA A 255 -7.98 4.75 22.78
N LEU A 256 -8.11 4.25 24.02
CA LEU A 256 -9.30 3.54 24.50
C LEU A 256 -10.55 4.43 24.46
N GLY A 257 -10.48 5.62 25.06
CA GLY A 257 -11.57 6.59 25.02
C GLY A 257 -11.89 7.03 23.59
N GLY A 258 -10.86 7.21 22.74
CA GLY A 258 -11.01 7.54 21.32
C GLY A 258 -11.73 6.47 20.51
N GLY A 259 -11.51 5.18 20.78
CA GLY A 259 -12.17 4.08 20.06
C GLY A 259 -13.64 3.93 20.44
N ILE A 260 -13.94 3.97 21.75
CA ILE A 260 -15.32 3.97 22.26
C ILE A 260 -16.07 5.20 21.73
N LEU A 261 -15.48 6.39 21.84
CA LEU A 261 -16.06 7.64 21.33
C LEU A 261 -16.33 7.55 19.81
N LEU A 262 -15.39 7.00 19.03
CA LEU A 262 -15.56 6.86 17.59
C LEU A 262 -16.70 5.89 17.24
N GLY A 263 -16.80 4.74 17.91
CA GLY A 263 -17.91 3.80 17.71
C GLY A 263 -19.28 4.40 18.04
N VAL A 264 -19.38 5.10 19.16
CA VAL A 264 -20.58 5.87 19.55
C VAL A 264 -20.88 6.96 18.52
N VAL A 265 -19.90 7.77 18.12
CA VAL A 265 -20.10 8.85 17.13
C VAL A 265 -20.55 8.30 15.77
N ILE A 266 -20.02 7.16 15.32
CA ILE A 266 -20.51 6.48 14.12
C ILE A 266 -21.99 6.09 14.30
N ALA A 267 -22.35 5.43 15.41
CA ALA A 267 -23.75 5.05 15.64
C ALA A 267 -24.70 6.26 15.76
N GLN A 268 -24.35 7.31 16.51
CA GLN A 268 -25.15 8.53 16.56
C GLN A 268 -25.35 9.13 15.17
N LEU A 269 -24.29 9.19 14.34
CA LEU A 269 -24.41 9.72 12.99
C LEU A 269 -25.29 8.82 12.12
N ASN A 270 -25.12 7.49 12.17
CA ASN A 270 -25.95 6.53 11.44
C ASN A 270 -27.44 6.63 11.80
N THR A 271 -27.78 6.91 13.07
CA THR A 271 -29.17 7.04 13.55
C THR A 271 -29.77 8.42 13.28
N PHE A 272 -28.99 9.51 13.42
CA PHE A 272 -29.52 10.87 13.31
C PHE A 272 -29.39 11.52 11.93
N LEU A 273 -28.38 11.18 11.11
CA LEU A 273 -28.28 11.74 9.76
C LEU A 273 -29.51 11.45 8.88
N PRO A 274 -30.07 10.22 8.82
CA PRO A 274 -31.25 9.92 7.99
C PRO A 274 -32.40 10.91 8.22
N ARG A 275 -32.71 11.16 9.49
CA ARG A 275 -33.79 12.06 9.95
C ARG A 275 -33.58 13.52 9.57
N TRP A 276 -32.34 13.96 9.32
CA TRP A 276 -32.03 15.31 8.84
C TRP A 276 -31.98 15.41 7.31
N SER A 277 -31.90 14.27 6.62
CA SER A 277 -31.85 14.19 5.16
C SER A 277 -33.19 13.90 4.48
N ASP A 278 -34.17 13.32 5.18
CA ASP A 278 -35.46 12.94 4.60
C ASP A 278 -36.20 14.15 3.98
N ASP A 279 -36.07 15.35 4.56
CA ASP A 279 -36.63 16.60 4.04
C ASP A 279 -35.92 17.14 2.76
N HIS A 280 -34.70 16.67 2.47
CA HIS A 280 -33.82 17.30 1.47
C HIS A 280 -33.05 16.26 0.64
N ALA A 281 -33.52 15.98 -0.58
CA ALA A 281 -32.93 14.98 -1.48
C ALA A 281 -31.40 15.12 -1.71
N TRP A 282 -30.87 16.35 -1.78
CA TRP A 282 -29.43 16.57 -1.92
C TRP A 282 -28.63 16.21 -0.65
N VAL A 283 -29.23 16.34 0.53
CA VAL A 283 -28.64 15.90 1.80
C VAL A 283 -28.70 14.38 1.89
N LYS A 284 -29.77 13.73 1.41
CA LYS A 284 -29.91 12.27 1.37
C LYS A 284 -28.78 11.58 0.59
N THR A 285 -28.50 12.01 -0.64
CA THR A 285 -27.37 11.46 -1.42
C THR A 285 -26.01 11.71 -0.75
N VAL A 286 -25.85 12.79 0.04
CA VAL A 286 -24.66 12.98 0.86
C VAL A 286 -24.66 12.04 2.08
N GLN A 287 -25.80 11.87 2.74
CA GLN A 287 -25.99 11.09 3.96
C GLN A 287 -25.77 9.60 3.74
N GLU A 288 -26.40 8.99 2.74
CA GLU A 288 -26.24 7.57 2.39
C GLU A 288 -24.77 7.21 2.15
N ASN A 289 -24.02 8.15 1.58
CA ASN A 289 -22.61 8.00 1.23
C ASN A 289 -21.64 8.43 2.34
N LEU A 290 -22.02 9.35 3.21
CA LEU A 290 -21.22 9.81 4.36
C LEU A 290 -21.28 8.82 5.53
N THR A 291 -22.42 8.14 5.72
CA THR A 291 -22.69 7.18 6.80
C THR A 291 -21.61 6.08 6.95
N PRO A 292 -21.30 5.24 5.93
CA PRO A 292 -20.22 4.24 6.04
C PRO A 292 -18.81 4.85 6.13
N SER A 293 -18.69 6.16 5.92
CA SER A 293 -17.44 6.87 5.65
C SER A 293 -16.99 7.74 6.83
N VAL A 294 -17.86 7.93 7.83
CA VAL A 294 -17.62 8.65 9.09
C VAL A 294 -16.23 8.39 9.69
N PRO A 295 -15.72 7.14 9.79
CA PRO A 295 -14.41 6.92 10.41
C PRO A 295 -13.26 7.68 9.76
N PHE A 296 -13.29 7.79 8.43
CA PHE A 296 -12.24 8.40 7.62
C PHE A 296 -12.38 9.93 7.60
N VAL A 297 -13.63 10.42 7.60
CA VAL A 297 -13.97 11.83 7.83
C VAL A 297 -13.42 12.28 9.20
N VAL A 298 -13.68 11.50 10.26
CA VAL A 298 -13.21 11.81 11.62
C VAL A 298 -11.69 11.70 11.73
N LEU A 299 -11.05 10.69 11.12
CA LEU A 299 -9.58 10.62 11.06
C LEU A 299 -8.98 11.89 10.42
N PHE A 300 -9.47 12.28 9.25
CA PHE A 300 -8.98 13.45 8.53
C PHE A 300 -9.23 14.72 9.36
N ALA A 301 -10.43 14.91 9.90
CA ALA A 301 -10.78 16.04 10.74
C ALA A 301 -9.90 16.11 12.01
N VAL A 302 -9.68 14.99 12.72
CA VAL A 302 -8.82 14.93 13.91
C VAL A 302 -7.39 15.36 13.57
N VAL A 303 -6.78 14.80 12.51
CA VAL A 303 -5.40 15.12 12.12
C VAL A 303 -5.25 16.56 11.61
N VAL A 304 -6.28 17.11 10.95
CA VAL A 304 -6.28 18.47 10.38
C VAL A 304 -6.61 19.57 11.40
N LEU A 305 -7.52 19.31 12.35
CA LEU A 305 -8.01 20.32 13.27
C LEU A 305 -7.16 20.40 14.55
N VAL A 306 -6.79 19.25 15.15
CA VAL A 306 -6.18 19.18 16.48
C VAL A 306 -4.85 19.97 16.55
N PRO A 307 -4.79 21.09 17.31
CA PRO A 307 -3.63 21.99 17.27
C PRO A 307 -2.33 21.39 17.82
N SER A 308 -2.41 20.38 18.70
CA SER A 308 -1.23 19.76 19.32
C SER A 308 -0.42 18.91 18.32
N ILE A 309 -1.10 18.14 17.46
CA ILE A 309 -0.48 17.37 16.37
C ILE A 309 0.22 18.30 15.36
N ARG A 310 -0.36 19.49 15.14
CA ARG A 310 0.16 20.55 14.25
C ARG A 310 1.27 21.42 14.88
N ARG A 311 1.64 21.14 16.14
CA ARG A 311 2.71 21.82 16.89
C ARG A 311 3.84 20.87 17.31
N SER A 312 3.62 19.56 17.32
CA SER A 312 4.69 18.57 17.36
C SER A 312 5.45 18.52 16.03
N ARG A 313 6.25 19.57 15.78
CA ARG A 313 7.53 19.40 15.08
C ARG A 313 8.40 18.55 16.01
N ASP A 314 8.98 17.47 15.51
CA ASP A 314 9.64 16.48 16.35
C ASP A 314 10.90 17.07 17.03
N SER A 315 10.77 17.45 18.31
CA SER A 315 11.90 17.62 19.22
C SER A 315 12.42 16.26 19.69
N GLY A 316 12.68 15.36 18.72
CA GLY A 316 13.12 13.98 18.93
C GLY A 316 14.59 13.84 18.56
N ASP A 317 15.44 13.78 19.58
CA ASP A 317 16.91 13.70 19.53
C ASP A 317 17.61 14.76 18.66
N PRO A 318 18.26 15.79 19.25
CA PRO A 318 19.05 16.76 18.46
C PRO A 318 20.23 16.11 17.72
N LEU A 319 20.65 14.90 18.09
CA LEU A 319 21.67 14.11 17.37
C LEU A 319 21.11 13.32 16.19
N ALA A 320 19.78 13.21 16.02
CA ALA A 320 19.19 12.66 14.78
C ALA A 320 19.48 13.56 13.56
N GLY A 321 19.77 14.85 13.77
CA GLY A 321 20.32 15.75 12.76
C GLY A 321 21.76 15.41 12.31
N VAL A 322 22.38 14.38 12.92
CA VAL A 322 23.69 13.82 12.55
C VAL A 322 23.53 12.49 11.78
N GLU A 323 22.30 12.12 11.36
CA GLU A 323 22.15 11.15 10.27
C GLU A 323 22.89 11.67 9.02
N PRO A 324 23.83 10.92 8.43
CA PRO A 324 24.53 11.37 7.23
C PRO A 324 23.53 11.54 6.08
N PRO A 325 23.64 12.61 5.26
CA PRO A 325 22.66 12.89 4.22
C PRO A 325 22.52 11.68 3.28
N PRO A 326 21.28 11.24 2.97
CA PRO A 326 21.04 9.96 2.32
C PRO A 326 21.76 9.92 0.97
N PRO A 327 22.54 8.85 0.70
CA PRO A 327 23.65 8.88 -0.25
C PRO A 327 23.26 9.48 -1.59
N SER A 328 24.22 10.18 -2.20
CA SER A 328 24.08 10.75 -3.54
C SER A 328 23.62 9.67 -4.51
N LEU A 329 22.70 10.06 -5.40
CA LEU A 329 22.17 9.15 -6.42
C LEU A 329 23.35 8.69 -7.29
N GLY A 330 23.47 7.39 -7.50
CA GLY A 330 24.67 6.67 -7.92
C GLY A 330 25.00 6.90 -9.38
N GLY A 331 25.42 8.11 -9.73
CA GLY A 331 25.33 8.62 -11.10
C GLY A 331 26.37 9.65 -11.51
N GLU A 332 27.56 9.70 -10.90
CA GLU A 332 28.63 10.61 -11.33
C GLU A 332 30.05 9.99 -11.38
N VAL A 333 30.19 8.67 -11.19
CA VAL A 333 31.40 7.91 -11.54
C VAL A 333 31.02 6.69 -12.40
N ARG A 334 30.82 6.94 -13.70
CA ARG A 334 30.73 5.91 -14.75
C ARG A 334 31.45 6.43 -15.99
N ASP A 335 32.24 5.57 -16.63
CA ASP A 335 32.85 5.87 -17.93
C ASP A 335 31.77 6.34 -18.93
N PRO A 336 31.93 7.52 -19.58
CA PRO A 336 31.02 8.00 -20.61
C PRO A 336 30.70 6.95 -21.69
N ARG A 337 31.66 6.09 -22.06
CA ARG A 337 31.48 5.00 -23.02
C ARG A 337 30.51 3.94 -22.50
N LEU A 338 30.70 3.46 -21.27
CA LEU A 338 29.78 2.50 -20.63
C LEU A 338 28.39 3.12 -20.44
N ALA A 339 28.32 4.40 -20.07
CA ALA A 339 27.07 5.13 -19.96
C ALA A 339 26.36 5.32 -21.31
N MET A 340 27.09 5.43 -22.43
CA MET A 340 26.56 5.48 -23.78
C MET A 340 26.09 4.11 -24.26
N ILE A 341 26.89 3.05 -24.07
CA ILE A 341 26.53 1.66 -24.42
C ILE A 341 25.24 1.24 -23.71
N ILE A 342 25.11 1.49 -22.39
CA ILE A 342 23.89 1.17 -21.63
C ILE A 342 22.67 1.95 -22.15
N ARG A 343 22.84 3.19 -22.66
CA ARG A 343 21.75 3.94 -23.30
C ARG A 343 21.37 3.36 -24.66
N LEU A 344 22.35 3.01 -25.49
CA LEU A 344 22.12 2.45 -26.83
C LEU A 344 21.48 1.06 -26.76
N VAL A 345 21.99 0.17 -25.89
CA VAL A 345 21.40 -1.17 -25.66
C VAL A 345 20.01 -1.03 -25.05
N GLY A 346 19.82 -0.13 -24.07
CA GLY A 346 18.49 0.12 -23.49
C GLY A 346 17.49 0.67 -24.51
N LEU A 347 17.92 1.57 -25.40
CA LEU A 347 17.09 2.10 -26.49
C LEU A 347 16.78 1.02 -27.54
N ALA A 348 17.75 0.19 -27.91
CA ALA A 348 17.57 -0.90 -28.86
C ALA A 348 16.60 -1.97 -28.33
N VAL A 349 16.73 -2.37 -27.05
CA VAL A 349 15.78 -3.29 -26.41
C VAL A 349 14.37 -2.69 -26.39
N LEU A 350 14.22 -1.43 -25.96
CA LEU A 350 12.91 -0.76 -25.91
C LEU A 350 12.29 -0.64 -27.32
N ALA A 351 13.09 -0.29 -28.33
CA ALA A 351 12.66 -0.24 -29.73
C ALA A 351 12.23 -1.62 -30.24
N VAL A 352 13.01 -2.68 -29.99
CA VAL A 352 12.65 -4.06 -30.38
C VAL A 352 11.37 -4.51 -29.69
N THR A 353 11.21 -4.28 -28.37
CA THR A 353 9.97 -4.59 -27.65
C THR A 353 8.78 -3.81 -28.22
N ALA A 354 8.93 -2.52 -28.50
CA ALA A 354 7.87 -1.71 -29.10
C ALA A 354 7.49 -2.21 -30.52
N THR A 355 8.48 -2.49 -31.38
CA THR A 355 8.23 -3.07 -32.72
C THR A 355 7.55 -4.42 -32.62
N VAL A 356 7.98 -5.32 -31.72
CA VAL A 356 7.36 -6.65 -31.54
C VAL A 356 5.92 -6.51 -31.05
N VAL A 357 5.63 -5.65 -30.06
CA VAL A 357 4.27 -5.44 -29.55
C VAL A 357 3.36 -4.81 -30.62
N LEU A 358 3.83 -3.82 -31.37
CA LEU A 358 3.02 -3.16 -32.41
C LEU A 358 2.78 -4.08 -33.63
N THR A 359 3.76 -4.89 -34.04
CA THR A 359 3.65 -5.76 -35.22
C THR A 359 3.07 -7.14 -34.95
N ARG A 360 3.24 -7.70 -33.75
CA ARG A 360 2.85 -9.07 -33.39
C ARG A 360 2.15 -9.22 -32.03
N GLY A 361 1.99 -8.15 -31.26
CA GLY A 361 1.22 -8.19 -30.03
C GLY A 361 -0.28 -8.27 -30.31
N ASP A 362 -0.91 -9.26 -29.71
CA ASP A 362 -2.37 -9.40 -29.64
C ASP A 362 -2.97 -8.37 -28.65
N SER A 363 -4.29 -8.19 -28.65
CA SER A 363 -4.98 -7.17 -27.84
C SER A 363 -4.58 -7.20 -26.36
N LEU A 364 -4.43 -8.40 -25.77
CA LEU A 364 -3.94 -8.59 -24.40
C LEU A 364 -2.57 -7.95 -24.18
N TRP A 365 -1.59 -8.19 -25.06
CA TRP A 365 -0.24 -7.64 -24.91
C TRP A 365 -0.19 -6.13 -25.14
N VAL A 366 -0.96 -5.63 -26.11
CA VAL A 366 -1.08 -4.18 -26.34
C VAL A 366 -1.75 -3.49 -25.14
N PHE A 367 -2.78 -4.08 -24.54
CA PHE A 367 -3.41 -3.60 -23.31
C PHE A 367 -2.47 -3.63 -22.10
N LEU A 368 -1.74 -4.73 -21.87
CA LEU A 368 -0.80 -4.84 -20.75
C LEU A 368 0.36 -3.83 -20.85
N VAL A 369 0.90 -3.63 -22.05
CA VAL A 369 1.97 -2.63 -22.28
C VAL A 369 1.41 -1.21 -22.19
N THR A 370 0.16 -0.97 -22.62
CA THR A 370 -0.54 0.30 -22.38
C THR A 370 -0.71 0.56 -20.89
N LYS A 371 -1.14 -0.44 -20.11
CA LYS A 371 -1.24 -0.38 -18.65
C LYS A 371 0.12 -0.07 -18.02
N ALA A 372 1.21 -0.68 -18.48
CA ALA A 372 2.57 -0.37 -18.03
C ALA A 372 2.96 1.09 -18.30
N VAL A 373 2.69 1.61 -19.50
CA VAL A 373 2.98 2.99 -19.92
C VAL A 373 2.19 4.00 -19.08
N VAL A 374 0.89 3.79 -18.92
CA VAL A 374 -0.02 4.67 -18.18
C VAL A 374 0.26 4.65 -16.68
N MET A 375 0.47 3.46 -16.08
CA MET A 375 0.92 3.35 -14.69
C MET A 375 2.30 4.00 -14.49
N GLY A 376 3.14 4.07 -15.53
CA GLY A 376 4.39 4.84 -15.53
C GLY A 376 4.17 6.33 -15.27
N ILE A 377 3.11 6.92 -15.84
CA ILE A 377 2.71 8.32 -15.58
C ILE A 377 2.30 8.48 -14.12
N ILE A 378 1.42 7.61 -13.61
CA ILE A 378 0.99 7.63 -12.21
C ILE A 378 2.19 7.44 -11.27
N PHE A 379 3.13 6.56 -11.59
CA PHE A 379 4.29 6.26 -10.73
C PHE A 379 5.32 7.39 -10.72
N LEU A 380 5.39 8.21 -11.79
CA LEU A 380 6.15 9.45 -11.76
C LEU A 380 5.63 10.47 -10.73
N SER A 381 4.32 10.47 -10.42
CA SER A 381 3.76 11.31 -9.34
C SER A 381 4.32 10.92 -7.95
N ILE A 382 4.46 9.61 -7.69
CA ILE A 382 5.08 9.06 -6.47
C ILE A 382 6.56 9.46 -6.43
N THR A 383 7.25 9.46 -7.59
CA THR A 383 8.61 9.98 -7.72
C THR A 383 8.73 11.50 -7.48
N VAL A 384 7.69 12.31 -7.66
CA VAL A 384 7.72 13.73 -7.24
C VAL A 384 7.65 13.87 -5.71
N VAL A 385 6.60 13.33 -5.06
CA VAL A 385 6.41 13.56 -3.60
C VAL A 385 7.34 12.68 -2.78
N THR A 386 7.17 11.36 -2.86
CA THR A 386 7.99 10.39 -2.13
C THR A 386 9.43 10.37 -2.66
N GLY A 387 9.59 10.48 -3.99
CA GLY A 387 10.90 10.38 -4.65
C GLY A 387 11.76 11.65 -4.60
N MET A 388 11.20 12.87 -4.66
CA MET A 388 11.99 14.12 -4.60
C MET A 388 11.78 14.89 -3.30
N SER A 389 10.54 15.12 -2.85
CA SER A 389 10.28 15.83 -1.58
C SER A 389 10.67 15.04 -0.33
N GLY A 390 10.73 13.70 -0.42
CA GLY A 390 11.03 12.83 0.72
C GLY A 390 9.88 12.61 1.71
N GLN A 391 8.69 13.17 1.42
CA GLN A 391 7.48 12.93 2.19
C GLN A 391 6.70 11.76 1.58
N ILE A 392 6.18 10.86 2.40
CA ILE A 392 5.33 9.77 1.89
C ILE A 392 3.90 10.32 1.71
N SER A 393 3.35 10.14 0.51
CA SER A 393 1.94 10.40 0.19
C SER A 393 1.26 9.10 -0.23
N LEU A 394 0.14 8.78 0.42
CA LEU A 394 -0.65 7.56 0.21
C LEU A 394 -1.97 7.82 -0.57
N CYS A 395 -2.19 9.04 -1.07
CA CYS A 395 -3.38 9.44 -1.83
C CYS A 395 -3.18 9.55 -3.36
N GLN A 396 -2.15 8.90 -3.91
CA GLN A 396 -1.86 9.02 -5.35
C GLN A 396 -2.90 8.31 -6.24
N GLY A 397 -3.51 7.21 -5.74
CA GLY A 397 -4.68 6.59 -6.37
C GLY A 397 -5.87 7.54 -6.43
N THR A 398 -6.10 8.30 -5.36
CA THR A 398 -7.15 9.32 -5.28
C THR A 398 -6.97 10.44 -6.29
N PHE A 399 -5.75 10.95 -6.47
CA PHE A 399 -5.49 11.98 -7.50
C PHE A 399 -5.67 11.43 -8.92
N ALA A 400 -5.30 10.18 -9.16
CA ALA A 400 -5.57 9.50 -10.43
C ALA A 400 -7.08 9.33 -10.67
N ALA A 401 -7.84 8.89 -9.66
CA ALA A 401 -9.30 8.78 -9.72
C ALA A 401 -9.99 10.13 -9.98
N ILE A 402 -9.54 11.23 -9.37
CA ILE A 402 -10.06 12.58 -9.65
C ILE A 402 -9.93 12.89 -11.14
N GLY A 403 -8.79 12.58 -11.75
CA GLY A 403 -8.60 12.73 -13.20
C GLY A 403 -9.54 11.83 -14.01
N ALA A 404 -9.63 10.54 -13.66
CA ALA A 404 -10.46 9.55 -14.34
C ALA A 404 -11.95 9.90 -14.31
N PHE A 405 -12.52 10.19 -13.14
CA PHE A 405 -13.92 10.56 -12.99
C PHE A 405 -14.23 11.95 -13.57
N THR A 406 -13.30 12.90 -13.53
CA THR A 406 -13.49 14.19 -14.23
C THR A 406 -13.58 13.98 -15.75
N VAL A 407 -12.81 13.05 -16.34
CA VAL A 407 -12.99 12.69 -17.76
C VAL A 407 -14.38 12.15 -18.02
N TYR A 408 -14.82 11.14 -17.27
CA TYR A 408 -16.15 10.56 -17.40
C TYR A 408 -17.26 11.62 -17.34
N GLN A 409 -17.28 12.46 -16.30
CA GLN A 409 -18.30 13.49 -16.12
C GLN A 409 -18.27 14.55 -17.24
N MET A 410 -17.08 15.00 -17.67
CA MET A 410 -16.94 16.04 -18.70
C MET A 410 -17.29 15.55 -20.11
N VAL A 411 -17.03 14.28 -20.41
CA VAL A 411 -17.44 13.66 -21.67
C VAL A 411 -18.95 13.38 -21.65
N VAL A 412 -19.46 12.69 -20.62
CA VAL A 412 -20.87 12.20 -20.61
C VAL A 412 -21.89 13.31 -20.37
N ARG A 413 -21.58 14.35 -19.58
CA ARG A 413 -22.54 15.45 -19.29
C ARG A 413 -22.40 16.68 -20.18
N TYR A 414 -21.22 16.91 -20.76
CA TYR A 414 -20.90 18.17 -21.46
C TYR A 414 -20.37 17.97 -22.89
N ASP A 415 -20.31 16.73 -23.39
CA ASP A 415 -19.81 16.35 -24.72
C ASP A 415 -18.41 16.93 -25.05
N LEU A 416 -17.59 17.13 -24.01
CA LEU A 416 -16.25 17.70 -24.18
C LEU A 416 -15.29 16.65 -24.73
N SER A 417 -14.49 17.04 -25.72
CA SER A 417 -13.46 16.15 -26.29
C SER A 417 -12.56 15.57 -25.19
N VAL A 418 -12.37 14.24 -25.23
CA VAL A 418 -11.77 13.46 -24.12
C VAL A 418 -10.37 13.94 -23.73
N LEU A 419 -9.62 14.52 -24.68
CA LEU A 419 -8.30 15.13 -24.43
C LEU A 419 -8.38 16.42 -23.59
N VAL A 420 -9.35 17.28 -23.87
CA VAL A 420 -9.59 18.50 -23.08
C VAL A 420 -10.13 18.11 -21.70
N ALA A 421 -11.05 17.14 -21.65
CA ALA A 421 -11.53 16.55 -20.40
C ALA A 421 -10.38 15.98 -19.53
N ALA A 422 -9.38 15.32 -20.14
CA ALA A 422 -8.21 14.79 -19.43
C ALA A 422 -7.29 15.88 -18.87
N LEU A 423 -7.09 16.98 -19.61
CA LEU A 423 -6.35 18.15 -19.11
C LEU A 423 -7.11 18.89 -18.00
N ILE A 424 -8.43 18.99 -18.10
CA ILE A 424 -9.29 19.52 -17.03
C ILE A 424 -9.20 18.60 -15.79
N GLY A 425 -9.30 17.28 -15.93
CA GLY A 425 -9.15 16.33 -14.84
C GLY A 425 -7.79 16.40 -14.15
N ALA A 426 -6.71 16.55 -14.92
CA ALA A 426 -5.37 16.79 -14.38
C ALA A 426 -5.28 18.14 -13.63
N ALA A 427 -5.89 19.21 -14.15
CA ALA A 427 -5.93 20.52 -13.49
C ALA A 427 -6.78 20.50 -12.19
N VAL A 428 -7.94 19.83 -12.19
CA VAL A 428 -8.77 19.63 -10.99
C VAL A 428 -8.01 18.82 -9.95
N ALA A 429 -7.35 17.73 -10.33
CA ALA A 429 -6.49 16.96 -9.43
C ALA A 429 -5.36 17.84 -8.85
N ALA A 430 -4.71 18.68 -9.66
CA ALA A 430 -3.70 19.64 -9.19
C ALA A 430 -4.23 20.63 -8.15
N VAL A 431 -5.44 21.16 -8.35
CA VAL A 431 -6.11 22.05 -7.39
C VAL A 431 -6.44 21.31 -6.10
N VAL A 432 -7.01 20.10 -6.17
CA VAL A 432 -7.30 19.29 -4.98
C VAL A 432 -6.02 18.91 -4.22
N GLY A 433 -4.93 18.58 -4.93
CA GLY A 433 -3.62 18.36 -4.32
C GLY A 433 -3.04 19.60 -3.63
N ALA A 434 -3.18 20.77 -4.25
CA ALA A 434 -2.81 22.05 -3.63
C ALA A 434 -3.64 22.33 -2.37
N LEU A 435 -4.96 22.15 -2.42
CA LEU A 435 -5.88 22.33 -1.29
C LEU A 435 -5.56 21.35 -0.15
N LEU A 436 -5.32 20.07 -0.45
CA LEU A 436 -4.93 19.05 0.54
C LEU A 436 -3.61 19.39 1.24
N SER A 437 -2.68 20.06 0.56
CA SER A 437 -1.42 20.51 1.17
C SER A 437 -1.59 21.64 2.20
N LEU A 438 -2.66 22.44 2.13
CA LEU A 438 -2.89 23.61 3.00
C LEU A 438 -3.09 23.27 4.49
N PRO A 439 -3.78 22.18 4.88
CA PRO A 439 -3.73 21.68 6.25
C PRO A 439 -2.44 20.88 6.52
N ILE A 440 -2.03 19.99 5.59
CA ILE A 440 -0.92 19.05 5.78
C ILE A 440 0.44 19.75 5.97
N ARG A 441 0.66 20.94 5.42
CA ARG A 441 1.93 21.69 5.54
C ARG A 441 2.46 21.87 6.97
N ARG A 442 1.60 21.78 8.00
CA ARG A 442 1.97 21.89 9.43
C ARG A 442 2.24 20.56 10.13
N LEU A 443 2.21 19.44 9.40
CA LEU A 443 2.42 18.10 9.95
C LEU A 443 3.87 17.62 9.76
N GLY A 444 4.36 16.87 10.75
CA GLY A 444 5.62 16.12 10.66
C GLY A 444 5.49 14.87 9.78
N GLY A 445 6.61 14.15 9.58
CA GLY A 445 6.73 13.08 8.57
C GLY A 445 5.65 12.00 8.63
N ILE A 446 5.47 11.34 9.78
CA ILE A 446 4.50 10.24 9.94
C ILE A 446 3.06 10.78 9.83
N TRP A 447 2.76 11.92 10.45
CA TRP A 447 1.44 12.55 10.39
C TRP A 447 1.03 13.00 8.98
N THR A 448 1.99 13.35 8.12
CA THR A 448 1.74 13.60 6.69
C THR A 448 1.21 12.35 5.99
N ALA A 449 1.85 11.19 6.21
CA ALA A 449 1.41 9.92 5.62
C ALA A 449 0.00 9.55 6.11
N ILE A 450 -0.27 9.66 7.42
CA ILE A 450 -1.61 9.43 8.01
C ILE A 450 -2.66 10.34 7.36
N ALA A 451 -2.38 11.65 7.24
CA ALA A 451 -3.33 12.59 6.64
C ALA A 451 -3.64 12.27 5.18
N THR A 452 -2.65 11.82 4.40
CA THR A 452 -2.91 11.38 3.01
C THR A 452 -3.69 10.08 2.93
N LEU A 453 -3.45 9.10 3.82
CA LEU A 453 -4.23 7.87 3.87
C LEU A 453 -5.69 8.14 4.29
N ALA A 454 -5.88 9.02 5.27
CA ALA A 454 -7.18 9.50 5.71
C ALA A 454 -7.96 10.17 4.58
N PHE A 455 -7.30 11.06 3.83
CA PHE A 455 -7.90 11.70 2.66
C PHE A 455 -8.24 10.70 1.55
N ALA A 456 -7.40 9.69 1.31
CA ALA A 456 -7.64 8.69 0.28
C ALA A 456 -8.91 7.87 0.56
N TYR A 457 -9.09 7.45 1.81
CA TYR A 457 -10.29 6.76 2.28
C TYR A 457 -11.53 7.66 2.38
N PHE A 458 -11.36 8.93 2.79
CA PHE A 458 -12.43 9.91 2.78
C PHE A 458 -12.96 10.16 1.36
N PHE A 459 -12.07 10.27 0.37
CA PHE A 459 -12.47 10.48 -1.02
C PHE A 459 -13.18 9.26 -1.60
N ASP A 460 -12.60 8.07 -1.41
CA ASP A 460 -13.19 6.78 -1.80
C ASP A 460 -14.62 6.64 -1.27
N ALA A 461 -14.77 6.72 0.05
CA ALA A 461 -16.00 6.33 0.71
C ALA A 461 -17.11 7.40 0.59
N VAL A 462 -16.75 8.70 0.56
CA VAL A 462 -17.71 9.83 0.43
C VAL A 462 -17.78 10.37 -1.01
N LEU A 463 -16.66 10.85 -1.56
CA LEU A 463 -16.68 11.73 -2.74
C LEU A 463 -16.98 10.97 -4.02
N VAL A 464 -16.42 9.77 -4.24
CA VAL A 464 -16.70 8.96 -5.45
C VAL A 464 -18.19 8.75 -5.65
N LYS A 465 -18.91 8.44 -4.57
CA LYS A 465 -20.33 8.08 -4.62
C LYS A 465 -21.27 9.27 -4.85
N LEU A 466 -20.76 10.51 -4.83
CA LEU A 466 -21.55 11.68 -5.21
C LEU A 466 -21.78 11.66 -6.73
N SER A 467 -23.03 11.81 -7.17
CA SER A 467 -23.41 11.71 -8.59
C SER A 467 -22.73 12.73 -9.50
N TRP A 468 -22.34 13.88 -8.96
CA TRP A 468 -21.58 14.93 -9.66
C TRP A 468 -20.05 14.72 -9.67
N VAL A 469 -19.53 13.76 -8.88
CA VAL A 469 -18.11 13.38 -8.85
C VAL A 469 -17.90 12.07 -9.60
N GLY A 470 -18.30 10.92 -9.03
CA GLY A 470 -18.02 9.61 -9.64
C GLY A 470 -19.18 9.02 -10.45
N GLY A 471 -20.38 9.60 -10.38
CA GLY A 471 -21.56 9.19 -11.15
C GLY A 471 -22.71 8.66 -10.31
N GLY A 472 -22.45 8.26 -9.06
CA GLY A 472 -23.47 7.75 -8.14
C GLY A 472 -23.73 6.26 -8.37
N ASP A 473 -24.95 5.79 -8.11
CA ASP A 473 -25.24 4.35 -8.08
C ASP A 473 -25.11 3.69 -9.47
N GLU A 474 -25.41 4.42 -10.55
CA GLU A 474 -25.16 3.96 -11.93
C GLU A 474 -23.69 3.56 -12.14
N ALA A 475 -22.77 4.39 -11.61
CA ALA A 475 -21.33 4.16 -11.71
C ALA A 475 -20.82 2.99 -10.87
N VAL A 476 -21.51 2.70 -9.76
CA VAL A 476 -21.19 1.58 -8.87
C VAL A 476 -21.76 0.25 -9.40
N LEU A 477 -22.87 0.30 -10.13
CA LEU A 477 -23.62 -0.90 -10.56
C LEU A 477 -23.39 -1.31 -12.02
N GLN A 478 -23.17 -0.36 -12.93
CA GLN A 478 -23.04 -0.65 -14.38
C GLN A 478 -21.61 -0.40 -14.93
N GLY A 479 -20.74 0.20 -14.14
CA GLY A 479 -19.46 0.73 -14.60
C GLY A 479 -19.63 2.07 -15.33
N THR A 480 -18.53 2.80 -15.53
CA THR A 480 -18.56 4.13 -16.18
C THR A 480 -17.74 4.13 -17.44
N THR A 481 -18.41 3.91 -18.57
CA THR A 481 -17.72 3.81 -19.85
C THR A 481 -17.09 5.15 -20.25
N VAL A 482 -15.80 5.11 -20.56
CA VAL A 482 -15.05 6.28 -21.05
C VAL A 482 -14.62 6.00 -22.49
N PRO A 483 -15.20 6.71 -23.48
CA PRO A 483 -14.80 6.55 -24.86
C PRO A 483 -13.38 7.08 -25.08
N ARG A 484 -12.68 6.56 -26.10
CA ARG A 484 -11.38 7.07 -26.51
C ARG A 484 -11.56 8.19 -27.55
N PRO A 485 -10.71 9.23 -27.55
CA PRO A 485 -10.84 10.34 -28.49
C PRO A 485 -10.41 9.96 -29.91
N VAL A 486 -11.06 10.55 -30.92
CA VAL A 486 -10.60 10.53 -32.31
C VAL A 486 -9.84 11.83 -32.60
N ILE A 487 -8.61 11.74 -33.12
CA ILE A 487 -7.76 12.89 -33.44
C ILE A 487 -7.69 13.06 -34.96
N GLY A 488 -8.71 13.71 -35.53
CA GLY A 488 -8.84 13.88 -36.97
C GLY A 488 -8.93 12.51 -37.67
N PRO A 489 -7.99 12.16 -38.59
CA PRO A 489 -7.98 10.84 -39.23
C PRO A 489 -7.40 9.70 -38.37
N TRP A 490 -7.02 9.96 -37.11
CA TRP A 490 -6.45 8.94 -36.20
C TRP A 490 -7.48 8.53 -35.15
N ASP A 491 -8.07 7.34 -35.28
CA ASP A 491 -8.96 6.76 -34.28
C ASP A 491 -8.13 6.08 -33.16
N LEU A 492 -8.28 6.53 -31.91
CA LEU A 492 -7.65 5.90 -30.76
C LEU A 492 -8.50 4.77 -30.15
N GLY A 493 -9.66 4.45 -30.74
CA GLY A 493 -10.41 3.22 -30.45
C GLY A 493 -9.56 1.95 -30.61
N ASP A 494 -8.64 1.96 -31.58
CA ASP A 494 -7.58 0.97 -31.78
C ASP A 494 -6.52 1.03 -30.66
N ASP A 495 -6.25 -0.13 -30.04
CA ASP A 495 -5.31 -0.25 -28.91
C ASP A 495 -3.86 0.12 -29.27
N LYS A 496 -3.43 -0.04 -30.53
CA LYS A 496 -2.06 0.26 -30.97
C LYS A 496 -1.86 1.75 -31.17
N TYR A 497 -2.83 2.46 -31.78
CA TYR A 497 -2.78 3.93 -31.84
C TYR A 497 -2.89 4.54 -30.44
N TYR A 498 -3.73 3.97 -29.57
CA TYR A 498 -3.80 4.39 -28.17
C TYR A 498 -2.48 4.16 -27.40
N LEU A 499 -1.82 3.02 -27.59
CA LEU A 499 -0.50 2.74 -27.01
C LEU A 499 0.57 3.75 -27.43
N VAL A 500 0.61 4.11 -28.72
CA VAL A 500 1.55 5.13 -29.25
C VAL A 500 1.25 6.50 -28.64
N PHE A 501 -0.02 6.90 -28.58
CA PHE A 501 -0.44 8.16 -27.95
C PHE A 501 -0.05 8.21 -26.46
N ALA A 502 -0.39 7.19 -25.67
CA ALA A 502 -0.03 7.11 -24.25
C ALA A 502 1.50 7.13 -24.04
N SER A 503 2.26 6.51 -24.94
CA SER A 503 3.73 6.50 -24.90
C SER A 503 4.32 7.89 -25.16
N ILE A 504 3.75 8.66 -26.08
CA ILE A 504 4.14 10.07 -26.31
C ILE A 504 3.88 10.92 -25.07
N VAL A 505 2.70 10.79 -24.44
CA VAL A 505 2.38 11.53 -23.21
C VAL A 505 3.34 11.14 -22.07
N LEU A 506 3.67 9.85 -21.91
CA LEU A 506 4.65 9.40 -20.92
C LEU A 506 6.04 10.03 -21.15
N VAL A 507 6.51 10.11 -22.39
CA VAL A 507 7.80 10.76 -22.72
C VAL A 507 7.77 12.25 -22.38
N VAL A 508 6.68 12.96 -22.69
CA VAL A 508 6.51 14.39 -22.35
C VAL A 508 6.50 14.59 -20.84
N VAL A 509 5.72 13.80 -20.09
CA VAL A 509 5.68 13.87 -18.61
C VAL A 509 7.05 13.54 -18.01
N ALA A 510 7.75 12.51 -18.49
CA ALA A 510 9.10 12.19 -18.04
C ALA A 510 10.10 13.31 -18.32
N ALA A 511 10.01 14.00 -19.45
CA ALA A 511 10.84 15.17 -19.77
C ALA A 511 10.55 16.36 -18.84
N VAL A 512 9.28 16.64 -18.54
CA VAL A 512 8.89 17.66 -17.54
C VAL A 512 9.43 17.31 -16.16
N VAL A 513 9.31 16.04 -15.72
CA VAL A 513 9.83 15.56 -14.43
C VAL A 513 11.38 15.63 -14.36
N LEU A 514 12.08 15.37 -15.47
CA LEU A 514 13.54 15.61 -15.57
C LEU A 514 13.88 17.09 -15.39
N GLN A 515 13.14 17.99 -16.03
CA GLN A 515 13.41 19.43 -15.99
C GLN A 515 13.08 20.03 -14.62
N LEU A 516 11.99 19.59 -13.98
CA LEU A 516 11.65 19.93 -12.59
C LEU A 516 12.76 19.50 -11.62
N ARG A 517 13.31 18.28 -11.79
CA ARG A 517 14.41 17.76 -10.97
C ARG A 517 15.72 18.54 -11.14
N LYS A 518 16.04 18.97 -12.37
CA LYS A 518 17.24 19.78 -12.68
C LYS A 518 17.11 21.24 -12.27
N GLY A 519 15.89 21.79 -12.32
CA GLY A 519 15.61 23.18 -12.02
C GLY A 519 15.77 23.56 -10.55
N THR A 520 15.57 24.84 -10.25
CA THR A 520 15.64 25.37 -8.86
C THR A 520 14.71 24.61 -7.92
N PHE A 521 13.49 24.28 -8.35
CA PHE A 521 12.53 23.52 -7.54
C PHE A 521 13.07 22.16 -7.07
N GLY A 522 13.69 21.38 -7.97
CA GLY A 522 14.35 20.11 -7.61
C GLY A 522 15.48 20.29 -6.60
N ARG A 523 16.31 21.33 -6.75
CA ARG A 523 17.36 21.68 -5.75
C ARG A 523 16.76 22.03 -4.39
N THR A 524 15.66 22.79 -4.36
CA THR A 524 14.92 23.13 -3.14
C THR A 524 14.32 21.89 -2.45
N LEU A 525 13.79 20.92 -3.21
CA LEU A 525 13.30 19.65 -2.68
C LEU A 525 14.43 18.78 -2.07
N VAL A 526 15.62 18.78 -2.68
CA VAL A 526 16.79 18.08 -2.14
C VAL A 526 17.25 18.69 -0.82
N ALA A 527 17.30 20.02 -0.71
CA ALA A 527 17.61 20.71 0.55
C ALA A 527 16.59 20.37 1.66
N MET A 528 15.29 20.47 1.33
CA MET A 528 14.17 20.10 2.22
C MET A 528 14.26 18.66 2.76
N ARG A 529 14.66 17.70 1.91
CA ARG A 529 14.86 16.30 2.33
C ARG A 529 16.07 16.13 3.25
N GLY A 530 17.14 16.89 3.04
CA GLY A 530 18.35 16.82 3.87
C GLY A 530 18.11 17.35 5.27
N SER A 531 17.50 18.53 5.39
CA SER A 531 16.98 19.05 6.66
C SER A 531 15.93 20.12 6.39
N GLU A 532 14.68 19.90 6.84
CA GLU A 532 13.62 20.91 6.74
C GLU A 532 13.98 22.17 7.56
N VAL A 533 14.58 21.99 8.74
CA VAL A 533 15.03 23.10 9.60
C VAL A 533 16.19 23.87 8.96
N GLY A 534 17.14 23.15 8.35
CA GLY A 534 18.26 23.74 7.62
C GLY A 534 17.85 24.43 6.30
N ALA A 535 16.73 24.02 5.70
CA ALA A 535 16.13 24.72 4.57
C ALA A 535 15.40 26.00 5.05
N GLU A 536 14.62 25.92 6.12
CA GLU A 536 13.91 27.08 6.68
C GLU A 536 14.87 28.19 7.15
N SER A 537 16.04 27.84 7.72
CA SER A 537 17.03 28.84 8.17
C SER A 537 17.69 29.64 7.05
N ILE A 538 17.82 29.08 5.84
CA ILE A 538 18.28 29.80 4.63
C ILE A 538 17.13 30.41 3.81
N GLY A 539 15.95 30.60 4.42
CA GLY A 539 14.81 31.29 3.82
C GLY A 539 13.94 30.44 2.88
N ILE A 540 14.20 29.13 2.75
CA ILE A 540 13.34 28.24 1.96
C ILE A 540 12.05 27.98 2.74
N SER A 541 10.95 28.59 2.32
CA SER A 541 9.64 28.38 2.93
C SER A 541 9.09 26.99 2.57
N SER A 542 9.30 26.02 3.47
CA SER A 542 8.83 24.63 3.39
C SER A 542 7.41 24.48 2.84
N ALA A 543 6.46 25.26 3.38
CA ALA A 543 5.05 25.21 3.02
C ALA A 543 4.76 25.47 1.53
N ARG A 544 5.47 26.40 0.86
CA ARG A 544 5.28 26.66 -0.59
C ARG A 544 5.84 25.50 -1.42
N VAL A 545 6.99 24.96 -1.02
CA VAL A 545 7.65 23.85 -1.71
C VAL A 545 6.80 22.58 -1.64
N ARG A 546 6.24 22.28 -0.45
CA ARG A 546 5.28 21.18 -0.24
C ARG A 546 4.02 21.35 -1.09
N LEU A 547 3.43 22.54 -1.13
CA LEU A 547 2.22 22.82 -1.91
C LEU A 547 2.45 22.59 -3.41
N ILE A 548 3.55 23.11 -3.97
CA ILE A 548 3.90 22.90 -5.38
C ILE A 548 4.19 21.42 -5.65
N ALA A 549 4.87 20.71 -4.75
CA ALA A 549 5.15 19.27 -4.91
C ALA A 549 3.87 18.43 -4.96
N PHE A 550 2.90 18.69 -4.07
CA PHE A 550 1.61 18.01 -4.08
C PHE A 550 0.76 18.40 -5.31
N ALA A 551 0.72 19.67 -5.71
CA ALA A 551 -0.03 20.11 -6.89
C ALA A 551 0.51 19.50 -8.20
N VAL A 552 1.82 19.54 -8.41
CA VAL A 552 2.49 18.95 -9.60
C VAL A 552 2.34 17.43 -9.62
N SER A 553 2.43 16.79 -8.46
CA SER A 553 2.21 15.35 -8.33
C SER A 553 0.77 14.96 -8.65
N ALA A 554 -0.21 15.67 -8.10
CA ALA A 554 -1.62 15.41 -8.35
C ALA A 554 -2.02 15.69 -9.80
N PHE A 555 -1.42 16.69 -10.47
CA PHE A 555 -1.55 16.88 -11.92
C PHE A 555 -1.10 15.65 -12.71
N ILE A 556 0.10 15.14 -12.41
CA ILE A 556 0.69 13.97 -13.08
C ILE A 556 -0.13 12.70 -12.79
N ALA A 557 -0.56 12.51 -11.55
CA ALA A 557 -1.42 11.38 -11.16
C ALA A 557 -2.77 11.44 -11.87
N GLY A 558 -3.44 12.61 -11.88
CA GLY A 558 -4.73 12.82 -12.55
C GLY A 558 -4.66 12.59 -14.06
N LEU A 559 -3.61 13.09 -14.73
CA LEU A 559 -3.38 12.80 -16.14
C LEU A 559 -3.16 11.29 -16.40
N GLY A 560 -2.43 10.62 -15.51
CA GLY A 560 -2.25 9.16 -15.58
C GLY A 560 -3.56 8.39 -15.36
N GLY A 561 -4.40 8.81 -14.41
CA GLY A 561 -5.70 8.18 -14.16
C GLY A 561 -6.71 8.42 -15.27
N ALA A 562 -6.74 9.61 -15.86
CA ALA A 562 -7.50 9.91 -17.08
C ALA A 562 -7.11 8.98 -18.24
N LEU A 563 -5.81 8.71 -18.41
CA LEU A 563 -5.31 7.76 -19.41
C LEU A 563 -5.55 6.29 -19.01
N LEU A 564 -5.76 5.99 -17.73
CA LEU A 564 -6.09 4.63 -17.27
C LEU A 564 -7.56 4.31 -17.54
N ALA A 565 -8.45 5.28 -17.28
CA ALA A 565 -9.85 5.26 -17.69
C ALA A 565 -10.01 4.99 -19.20
N MET A 566 -9.37 5.81 -20.03
CA MET A 566 -9.37 5.63 -21.49
C MET A 566 -8.73 4.29 -21.93
N ALA A 567 -7.71 3.79 -21.22
CA ALA A 567 -7.12 2.49 -21.54
C ALA A 567 -8.09 1.33 -21.29
N GLN A 568 -8.72 1.31 -20.11
CA GLN A 568 -9.64 0.26 -19.66
C GLN A 568 -11.06 0.38 -20.22
N LYS A 569 -11.43 1.56 -20.73
CA LYS A 569 -12.79 1.92 -21.18
C LYS A 569 -13.84 1.89 -20.05
N ASP A 570 -13.42 1.90 -18.78
CA ASP A 570 -14.22 1.92 -17.53
C ASP A 570 -13.53 2.76 -16.43
N VAL A 571 -14.28 3.30 -15.47
CA VAL A 571 -13.78 3.90 -14.22
C VAL A 571 -14.49 3.37 -12.95
N SER A 572 -14.18 2.14 -12.53
CA SER A 572 -14.41 1.71 -11.14
C SER A 572 -13.31 2.21 -10.17
N TYR A 573 -13.67 2.90 -9.07
CA TYR A 573 -12.69 3.28 -8.03
C TYR A 573 -12.17 2.06 -7.27
N GLY A 574 -13.07 1.17 -6.81
CA GLY A 574 -12.72 0.00 -6.02
C GLY A 574 -11.75 -0.93 -6.74
N THR A 575 -11.96 -1.13 -8.05
CA THR A 575 -11.12 -2.02 -8.87
C THR A 575 -9.80 -1.37 -9.28
N ASN A 576 -9.81 -0.08 -9.66
CA ASN A 576 -8.67 0.54 -10.35
C ASN A 576 -7.88 1.56 -9.51
N PHE A 577 -8.47 2.12 -8.45
CA PHE A 577 -7.89 3.25 -7.69
C PHE A 577 -7.95 3.12 -6.16
N GLY A 578 -8.49 2.01 -5.64
CA GLY A 578 -8.75 1.79 -4.21
C GLY A 578 -7.54 1.99 -3.29
N PRO A 579 -7.70 2.43 -2.02
CA PRO A 579 -6.58 2.92 -1.19
C PRO A 579 -5.55 1.83 -0.87
N PHE A 580 -5.98 0.57 -0.77
CA PHE A 580 -5.11 -0.59 -0.58
C PHE A 580 -4.26 -0.90 -1.84
N ALA A 581 -4.83 -0.75 -3.04
CA ALA A 581 -4.06 -0.86 -4.30
C ALA A 581 -3.07 0.31 -4.44
N ALA A 582 -3.49 1.54 -4.10
CA ALA A 582 -2.63 2.72 -4.09
C ALA A 582 -1.47 2.61 -3.08
N LEU A 583 -1.66 1.92 -1.94
CA LEU A 583 -0.58 1.57 -1.02
C LEU A 583 0.45 0.67 -1.71
N PHE A 584 0.00 -0.36 -2.43
CA PHE A 584 0.91 -1.25 -3.16
C PHE A 584 1.70 -0.52 -4.26
N TRP A 585 1.10 0.46 -4.94
CA TRP A 585 1.82 1.31 -5.91
C TRP A 585 2.99 2.05 -5.27
N VAL A 586 2.79 2.63 -4.07
CA VAL A 586 3.86 3.30 -3.30
C VAL A 586 4.94 2.29 -2.90
N VAL A 587 4.56 1.10 -2.46
CA VAL A 587 5.49 -0.01 -2.16
C VAL A 587 6.35 -0.35 -3.38
N MET A 588 5.76 -0.59 -4.55
CA MET A 588 6.49 -0.92 -5.77
C MET A 588 7.47 0.19 -6.20
N VAL A 589 7.00 1.43 -6.30
CA VAL A 589 7.85 2.56 -6.74
C VAL A 589 9.03 2.77 -5.79
N VAL A 590 8.82 2.65 -4.49
CA VAL A 590 9.90 2.83 -3.51
C VAL A 590 10.87 1.65 -3.52
N THR A 591 10.38 0.42 -3.59
CA THR A 591 11.20 -0.80 -3.70
C THR A 591 12.14 -0.76 -4.92
N LEU A 592 11.62 -0.46 -6.12
CA LEU A 592 12.46 -0.45 -7.33
C LEU A 592 13.37 0.80 -7.42
N GLY A 593 12.90 1.97 -6.98
CA GLY A 593 13.78 3.15 -6.77
C GLY A 593 13.06 4.48 -6.95
N SER A 594 12.33 4.92 -5.92
CA SER A 594 11.47 6.12 -5.99
C SER A 594 12.18 7.42 -6.39
N ARG A 595 13.48 7.53 -6.12
CA ARG A 595 14.31 8.71 -6.41
C ARG A 595 14.67 8.85 -7.91
N THR A 596 14.31 7.89 -8.77
CA THR A 596 14.62 7.93 -10.21
C THR A 596 13.42 7.62 -11.11
N ILE A 597 13.38 8.27 -12.28
CA ILE A 597 12.41 8.02 -13.34
C ILE A 597 12.47 6.58 -13.83
N ARG A 598 13.67 5.99 -13.91
CA ARG A 598 13.85 4.56 -14.27
C ARG A 598 13.25 3.63 -13.23
N GLY A 599 13.33 3.96 -11.93
CA GLY A 599 12.67 3.21 -10.87
C GLY A 599 11.15 3.24 -11.01
N ALA A 600 10.56 4.40 -11.30
CA ALA A 600 9.13 4.53 -11.57
C ALA A 600 8.67 3.74 -12.81
N LEU A 601 9.39 3.84 -13.93
CA LEU A 601 9.09 3.10 -15.16
C LEU A 601 9.23 1.58 -14.96
N ASN A 602 10.30 1.12 -14.30
CA ASN A 602 10.50 -0.30 -14.00
C ASN A 602 9.44 -0.81 -13.02
N ALA A 603 9.00 0.00 -12.05
CA ALA A 603 7.92 -0.36 -11.14
C ALA A 603 6.58 -0.50 -11.89
N ALA A 604 6.29 0.37 -12.86
CA ALA A 604 5.06 0.30 -13.65
C ALA A 604 5.06 -0.89 -14.64
N ALA A 605 6.21 -1.15 -15.26
CA ALA A 605 6.43 -2.37 -16.04
C ALA A 605 6.25 -3.62 -15.18
N ALA A 606 6.80 -3.65 -13.97
CA ALA A 606 6.57 -4.76 -13.04
C ALA A 606 5.10 -4.89 -12.61
N PHE A 607 4.40 -3.77 -12.32
CA PHE A 607 3.00 -3.79 -11.91
C PHE A 607 2.07 -4.36 -12.99
N ALA A 608 2.34 -4.10 -14.26
CA ALA A 608 1.50 -4.54 -15.37
C ALA A 608 1.96 -5.85 -16.05
N LEU A 609 3.26 -6.17 -16.02
CA LEU A 609 3.84 -7.28 -16.80
C LEU A 609 4.40 -8.42 -15.94
N PHE A 610 4.71 -8.23 -14.65
CA PHE A 610 5.40 -9.27 -13.88
C PHE A 610 4.60 -10.58 -13.80
N GLU A 611 3.30 -10.50 -13.54
CA GLU A 611 2.43 -11.68 -13.51
C GLU A 611 2.30 -12.34 -14.91
N PRO A 612 1.88 -11.62 -15.98
CA PRO A 612 1.82 -12.16 -17.35
C PRO A 612 3.14 -12.75 -17.90
N LEU A 613 4.28 -12.19 -17.48
CA LEU A 613 5.60 -12.52 -18.03
C LEU A 613 6.36 -13.58 -17.22
N ILE A 614 6.11 -13.69 -15.90
CA ILE A 614 6.91 -14.50 -14.97
C ILE A 614 6.06 -15.47 -14.14
N LEU A 615 4.77 -15.20 -13.88
CA LEU A 615 3.94 -16.02 -12.99
C LEU A 615 2.85 -16.83 -13.70
N SER A 616 2.21 -16.31 -14.73
CA SER A 616 1.05 -16.97 -15.35
C SER A 616 1.40 -18.00 -16.44
N GLY A 617 2.64 -18.02 -16.92
CA GLY A 617 3.04 -18.78 -18.11
C GLY A 617 2.57 -18.19 -19.45
N THR A 618 1.73 -17.15 -19.46
CA THR A 618 1.09 -16.63 -20.71
C THR A 618 2.10 -16.14 -21.75
N PHE A 619 3.28 -15.67 -21.33
CA PHE A 619 4.37 -15.31 -22.25
C PHE A 619 4.95 -16.52 -22.99
N ILE A 620 5.00 -17.69 -22.34
CA ILE A 620 5.49 -18.93 -22.95
C ILE A 620 4.48 -19.43 -23.98
N ALA A 621 3.19 -19.49 -23.62
CA ALA A 621 2.10 -19.82 -24.55
C ALA A 621 2.12 -18.91 -25.80
N TRP A 622 2.29 -17.60 -25.58
CA TRP A 622 2.33 -16.61 -26.67
C TRP A 622 3.57 -16.75 -27.58
N ILE A 623 4.74 -17.04 -27.04
CA ILE A 623 5.96 -17.29 -27.83
C ILE A 623 5.85 -18.59 -28.62
N ALA A 624 5.39 -19.68 -27.97
CA ALA A 624 5.27 -20.99 -28.59
C ALA A 624 4.11 -21.09 -29.58
N ARG A 625 3.08 -20.25 -29.40
CA ARG A 625 1.77 -20.34 -30.08
C ARG A 625 1.02 -21.65 -29.85
N SER A 626 1.30 -22.30 -28.72
CA SER A 626 0.55 -23.45 -28.19
C SER A 626 0.45 -23.33 -26.67
N GLU A 627 -0.69 -23.71 -26.13
CA GLU A 627 -0.91 -23.74 -24.67
C GLU A 627 -0.19 -24.95 -24.05
N ASP A 628 -0.07 -26.06 -24.80
CA ASP A 628 0.67 -27.29 -24.43
C ASP A 628 2.18 -27.08 -24.20
N ALA A 629 2.73 -25.91 -24.57
CA ALA A 629 4.13 -25.56 -24.33
C ALA A 629 4.36 -24.87 -22.97
N VAL A 630 3.30 -24.63 -22.18
CA VAL A 630 3.41 -24.06 -20.83
C VAL A 630 3.73 -25.20 -19.84
N PRO A 631 4.85 -25.13 -19.09
CA PRO A 631 5.16 -26.16 -18.09
C PRO A 631 4.16 -26.22 -16.93
N ASP A 632 3.80 -27.44 -16.49
CA ASP A 632 2.80 -27.79 -15.45
C ASP A 632 2.86 -27.03 -14.12
N PHE A 633 3.98 -26.34 -13.81
CA PHE A 633 4.11 -25.53 -12.60
C PHE A 633 3.47 -24.13 -12.74
N PHE A 634 3.03 -23.76 -13.94
CA PHE A 634 2.22 -22.58 -14.22
C PHE A 634 0.72 -22.93 -14.32
N PRO A 635 -0.20 -22.01 -13.97
CA PRO A 635 0.06 -20.65 -13.48
C PRO A 635 0.38 -20.60 -11.98
N ILE A 636 1.43 -19.86 -11.63
CA ILE A 636 1.70 -19.42 -10.26
C ILE A 636 0.69 -18.32 -9.91
N THR A 637 0.07 -18.40 -8.73
CA THR A 637 -0.92 -17.43 -8.26
C THR A 637 -0.37 -15.98 -8.24
N GLY A 638 -1.09 -15.02 -8.84
CA GLY A 638 -0.75 -13.59 -8.84
C GLY A 638 -0.50 -12.96 -7.47
N ASN A 639 -1.02 -13.57 -6.40
CA ASN A 639 -0.73 -13.23 -5.00
C ASN A 639 0.80 -13.11 -4.71
N TRP A 640 1.64 -13.86 -5.44
CA TRP A 640 3.11 -13.77 -5.31
C TRP A 640 3.68 -12.40 -5.69
N VAL A 641 3.03 -11.62 -6.56
CA VAL A 641 3.45 -10.25 -6.91
C VAL A 641 3.51 -9.38 -5.65
N PHE A 642 2.44 -9.41 -4.84
CA PHE A 642 2.32 -8.64 -3.61
C PHE A 642 3.31 -9.09 -2.54
N VAL A 643 3.52 -10.40 -2.40
CA VAL A 643 4.52 -10.98 -1.48
C VAL A 643 5.93 -10.55 -1.87
N LEU A 644 6.33 -10.74 -3.13
CA LEU A 644 7.68 -10.46 -3.59
C LEU A 644 8.02 -8.97 -3.50
N PHE A 645 7.15 -8.08 -3.98
CA PHE A 645 7.43 -6.64 -3.95
C PHE A 645 7.24 -6.01 -2.56
N GLY A 646 6.34 -6.53 -1.73
CA GLY A 646 6.18 -6.11 -0.34
C GLY A 646 7.31 -6.56 0.58
N LEU A 647 7.83 -7.79 0.41
CA LEU A 647 9.06 -8.23 1.08
C LEU A 647 10.32 -7.55 0.51
N ALA A 648 10.35 -7.22 -0.80
CA ALA A 648 11.46 -6.48 -1.37
C ALA A 648 11.57 -5.03 -0.85
N ALA A 649 10.51 -4.47 -0.24
CA ALA A 649 10.59 -3.20 0.50
C ALA A 649 11.59 -3.26 1.68
N LEU A 650 11.88 -4.46 2.22
CA LEU A 650 12.93 -4.68 3.21
C LEU A 650 14.33 -4.34 2.66
N GLN A 651 14.55 -4.46 1.35
CA GLN A 651 15.80 -4.03 0.73
C GLN A 651 15.90 -2.50 0.63
N PHE A 652 14.79 -1.77 0.44
CA PHE A 652 14.81 -0.31 0.43
C PHE A 652 15.32 0.27 1.75
N ALA A 653 14.97 -0.35 2.89
CA ALA A 653 15.44 0.11 4.20
C ALA A 653 16.91 -0.24 4.50
N ARG A 654 17.56 -1.10 3.68
CA ARG A 654 19.02 -1.30 3.66
C ARG A 654 19.71 -0.47 2.56
N HIS A 655 18.97 -0.11 1.51
CA HIS A 655 19.44 0.56 0.30
C HIS A 655 18.39 1.59 -0.16
N PRO A 656 18.38 2.81 0.43
CA PRO A 656 17.37 3.85 0.15
C PRO A 656 17.50 4.49 -1.24
N GLU A 657 18.45 4.04 -2.07
CA GLU A 657 18.47 4.24 -3.52
C GLU A 657 17.49 3.33 -4.29
N GLY A 658 17.08 2.19 -3.72
CA GLY A 658 16.23 1.17 -4.35
C GLY A 658 16.99 0.16 -5.22
N LEU A 659 16.29 -0.93 -5.59
CA LEU A 659 16.90 -2.09 -6.25
C LEU A 659 17.60 -1.75 -7.58
N VAL A 660 16.97 -0.94 -8.43
CA VAL A 660 17.47 -0.61 -9.77
C VAL A 660 18.79 0.17 -9.69
N GLU A 661 18.95 1.01 -8.67
CA GLU A 661 20.14 1.83 -8.48
C GLU A 661 21.26 1.07 -7.75
N ARG A 662 20.90 0.16 -6.84
CA ARG A 662 21.83 -0.83 -6.26
C ARG A 662 22.47 -1.73 -7.33
N GLN A 663 21.66 -2.26 -8.26
CA GLN A 663 22.16 -3.06 -9.39
C GLN A 663 23.17 -2.30 -10.27
N MET A 664 23.07 -0.96 -10.35
CA MET A 664 24.02 -0.15 -11.12
C MET A 664 25.39 0.03 -10.43
N LYS A 665 25.48 -0.19 -9.11
CA LYS A 665 26.74 -0.17 -8.33
C LYS A 665 27.50 -1.50 -8.36
N LEU A 666 26.80 -2.63 -8.50
CA LEU A 666 27.40 -3.97 -8.61
C LEU A 666 28.53 -4.11 -9.65
N PRO A 667 28.37 -3.68 -10.93
CA PRO A 667 29.45 -3.75 -11.90
C PRO A 667 30.61 -2.79 -11.60
N ALA A 668 30.41 -1.71 -10.84
CA ALA A 668 31.49 -0.82 -10.42
C ALA A 668 32.38 -1.44 -9.33
N PHE A 669 31.78 -2.24 -8.42
CA PHE A 669 32.53 -3.06 -7.47
C PHE A 669 33.38 -4.12 -8.20
N LEU A 670 32.81 -4.77 -9.23
CA LEU A 670 33.53 -5.74 -10.05
C LEU A 670 34.64 -5.13 -10.92
N THR A 671 34.51 -3.88 -11.39
CA THR A 671 35.62 -3.20 -12.09
C THR A 671 36.70 -2.69 -11.14
N ASN A 672 36.40 -2.40 -9.87
CA ASN A 672 37.42 -2.11 -8.84
C ASN A 672 38.17 -3.37 -8.36
N LEU A 673 37.68 -4.57 -8.69
CA LEU A 673 38.37 -5.85 -8.48
C LEU A 673 39.36 -6.19 -9.61
N LEU A 674 39.30 -5.47 -10.73
CA LEU A 674 40.34 -5.51 -11.76
C LEU A 674 41.43 -4.50 -11.39
N PRO A 675 42.73 -4.84 -11.50
CA PRO A 675 43.80 -3.88 -11.26
C PRO A 675 43.74 -2.80 -12.34
N THR A 676 43.34 -1.58 -11.96
CA THR A 676 43.54 -0.42 -12.81
C THR A 676 45.04 -0.21 -13.01
N PRO A 677 45.53 -0.03 -14.25
CA PRO A 677 46.93 0.32 -14.46
C PRO A 677 47.21 1.63 -13.75
N THR A 678 48.32 1.68 -12.99
CA THR A 678 48.78 2.91 -12.35
C THR A 678 48.87 4.03 -13.37
N PRO A 679 48.34 5.25 -13.09
CA PRO A 679 48.44 6.35 -14.03
C PRO A 679 49.90 6.71 -14.23
N ALA A 680 50.44 6.36 -15.40
CA ALA A 680 51.83 6.65 -15.73
C ALA A 680 52.06 8.16 -15.69
N LEU A 681 53.16 8.57 -15.03
CA LEU A 681 53.59 9.97 -14.95
C LEU A 681 53.99 10.47 -16.34
N ALA A 682 53.01 11.05 -17.05
CA ALA A 682 53.15 11.51 -18.42
C ALA A 682 52.87 13.00 -18.54
N GLY A 683 53.91 13.78 -18.84
CA GLY A 683 53.79 15.14 -19.37
C GLY A 683 53.35 16.22 -18.38
N ALA A 684 54.29 16.74 -17.58
CA ALA A 684 54.15 18.11 -17.10
C ALA A 684 54.28 19.08 -18.30
N GLY A 685 53.15 19.53 -18.84
CA GLY A 685 53.05 20.44 -19.98
C GLY A 685 52.03 21.54 -19.70
N GLY A 686 52.50 22.77 -19.54
CA GLY A 686 51.76 23.82 -18.83
C GLY A 686 50.49 24.33 -19.50
N VAL A 687 49.48 24.59 -18.67
CA VAL A 687 48.45 25.62 -18.90
C VAL A 687 48.54 26.62 -17.74
N GLY A 688 48.45 27.91 -18.05
CA GLY A 688 48.84 29.00 -17.14
C GLY A 688 47.92 29.24 -15.94
N ALA A 689 48.45 29.94 -14.94
CA ALA A 689 47.75 30.25 -13.69
C ALA A 689 46.79 31.44 -13.81
N VAL A 690 45.53 31.21 -13.44
CA VAL A 690 44.56 32.21 -12.94
C VAL A 690 43.71 31.50 -11.89
N GLY A 691 43.47 32.01 -10.68
CA GLY A 691 44.02 33.19 -10.02
C GLY A 691 43.39 33.26 -8.62
N ALA A 692 44.20 33.20 -7.56
CA ALA A 692 43.69 33.03 -6.20
C ALA A 692 43.32 34.37 -5.53
N ALA A 693 42.08 34.48 -5.07
CA ALA A 693 41.61 35.55 -4.18
C ALA A 693 40.32 35.08 -3.46
N ALA A 694 40.00 35.50 -2.24
CA ALA A 694 40.82 36.00 -1.13
C ALA A 694 39.91 35.93 0.12
N GLY A 695 40.40 35.43 1.26
CA GLY A 695 39.64 35.49 2.52
C GLY A 695 39.77 36.87 3.19
N PRO A 696 38.72 37.42 3.81
CA PRO A 696 38.86 38.56 4.71
C PRO A 696 39.55 38.12 6.00
N ALA A 697 40.45 38.96 6.52
CA ALA A 697 41.26 38.66 7.72
C ALA A 697 40.56 39.08 9.02
N GLU A 698 41.02 38.50 10.13
CA GLU A 698 40.73 38.98 11.49
C GLU A 698 41.58 40.23 11.83
N PRO A 699 41.09 41.14 12.70
CA PRO A 699 41.88 42.25 13.23
C PRO A 699 42.57 41.90 14.56
N ASP A 700 43.83 42.27 14.71
CA ASP A 700 44.61 42.14 15.95
C ASP A 700 44.08 42.99 17.12
N ALA A 701 44.23 42.47 18.34
CA ALA A 701 44.23 43.26 19.57
C ALA A 701 45.13 42.59 20.63
N ALA A 702 46.24 43.24 20.99
CA ALA A 702 47.25 42.70 21.91
C ALA A 702 47.10 43.25 23.35
N VAL A 703 47.29 42.38 24.35
CA VAL A 703 47.51 42.73 25.76
C VAL A 703 48.60 41.82 26.34
N PRO A 704 49.63 42.34 27.05
CA PRO A 704 50.81 41.55 27.45
C PRO A 704 50.81 41.03 28.89
N GLY A 705 51.49 39.90 29.10
CA GLY A 705 52.31 39.62 30.30
C GLY A 705 51.83 38.54 31.28
N ALA A 706 52.61 37.44 31.40
CA ALA A 706 53.18 36.92 32.66
C ALA A 706 53.74 35.47 32.55
N ALA A 707 54.83 35.20 33.29
CA ALA A 707 55.29 33.89 33.79
C ALA A 707 55.49 32.69 32.83
N THR A 708 56.74 32.48 32.39
CA THR A 708 57.32 31.17 32.02
C THR A 708 57.53 30.29 33.29
N PRO A 709 57.68 28.95 33.18
CA PRO A 709 59.04 28.39 33.01
C PRO A 709 59.20 27.08 32.17
N THR A 710 60.34 27.03 31.47
CA THR A 710 61.22 25.85 31.18
C THR A 710 60.75 24.60 30.38
N LYS A 711 61.37 24.44 29.20
CA LYS A 711 61.83 23.18 28.53
C LYS A 711 63.13 22.65 29.21
N PRO A 712 63.84 21.55 28.80
CA PRO A 712 63.78 20.69 27.58
C PRO A 712 63.74 19.17 27.92
N GLY A 713 64.12 18.16 27.11
CA GLY A 713 64.80 18.05 25.79
C GLY A 713 65.07 16.57 25.35
N ALA A 714 66.01 16.37 24.41
CA ALA A 714 66.47 15.11 23.78
C ALA A 714 65.46 14.41 22.81
N GLU A 715 65.80 13.82 21.65
CA GLU A 715 66.98 13.06 21.14
C GLU A 715 67.09 11.60 21.63
N ALA A 716 67.57 10.61 20.87
CA ALA A 716 67.70 10.43 19.41
C ALA A 716 68.05 8.96 19.05
N ALA A 717 67.86 8.58 17.78
CA ALA A 717 68.63 7.59 16.99
C ALA A 717 68.93 6.14 17.50
N ALA A 718 68.45 5.18 16.70
CA ALA A 718 69.23 4.13 16.01
C ALA A 718 69.53 2.72 16.61
N LYS A 719 69.26 1.73 15.73
CA LYS A 719 69.98 0.45 15.46
C LYS A 719 69.92 -0.76 16.42
N THR A 720 69.28 -1.81 15.88
CA THR A 720 69.50 -3.26 16.05
C THR A 720 70.97 -3.68 15.82
N PRO A 721 71.44 -4.86 16.29
CA PRO A 721 71.19 -6.13 15.55
C PRO A 721 71.16 -7.49 16.32
N ALA A 722 70.36 -8.42 15.74
CA ALA A 722 70.62 -9.86 15.52
C ALA A 722 70.64 -10.93 16.66
N ALA A 723 70.25 -12.15 16.23
CA ALA A 723 70.39 -13.49 16.86
C ALA A 723 69.54 -13.77 18.13
N GLU A 724 68.99 -14.96 18.40
CA GLU A 724 69.13 -16.33 17.84
C GLU A 724 67.76 -17.06 17.66
N ALA A 725 67.78 -18.33 17.23
CA ALA A 725 66.67 -19.31 17.33
C ALA A 725 67.25 -20.65 17.85
N PRO A 726 66.47 -21.53 18.53
CA PRO A 726 65.94 -22.69 17.79
C PRO A 726 64.64 -23.37 18.32
N ALA A 727 64.07 -24.20 17.43
CA ALA A 727 63.46 -25.54 17.60
C ALA A 727 62.69 -26.04 18.88
N ALA A 728 61.54 -26.68 18.59
CA ALA A 728 61.09 -28.02 19.04
C ALA A 728 60.47 -28.31 20.45
N ALA A 729 59.19 -28.72 20.37
CA ALA A 729 58.59 -29.97 20.90
C ALA A 729 58.39 -30.28 22.41
N LYS A 730 57.09 -30.33 22.79
CA LYS A 730 56.41 -31.30 23.71
C LYS A 730 56.83 -31.30 25.21
N PRO A 731 56.16 -32.04 26.13
CA PRO A 731 55.11 -33.08 25.96
C PRO A 731 53.79 -32.89 26.77
N GLU A 732 52.89 -33.89 26.67
CA GLU A 732 51.91 -34.41 27.68
C GLU A 732 50.85 -33.46 28.34
N GLU A 733 49.69 -33.90 28.85
CA GLU A 733 48.69 -34.96 28.53
C GLU A 733 47.42 -34.67 29.43
N THR A 734 46.24 -35.32 29.48
CA THR A 734 45.49 -36.48 28.90
C THR A 734 43.98 -36.03 28.86
N THR A 735 42.88 -36.71 28.45
CA THR A 735 42.48 -38.10 28.12
C THR A 735 41.23 -38.13 27.19
N ALA A 736 40.90 -39.32 26.67
CA ALA A 736 39.58 -39.95 26.37
C ALA A 736 38.25 -39.14 26.45
N ALA A 737 37.24 -39.41 25.61
CA ALA A 737 37.08 -40.28 24.42
C ALA A 737 35.78 -39.85 23.68
N ALA A 738 35.76 -39.73 22.34
CA ALA A 738 35.36 -40.74 21.33
C ALA A 738 33.85 -41.13 21.37
N GLU A 739 33.16 -41.43 20.26
CA GLU A 739 33.67 -41.91 18.96
C GLU A 739 32.77 -41.54 17.75
N ALA A 740 33.39 -41.42 16.57
CA ALA A 740 32.81 -41.34 15.22
C ALA A 740 33.95 -41.67 14.22
N PRO A 741 33.70 -42.16 12.98
CA PRO A 741 33.46 -41.22 11.86
C PRO A 741 32.65 -41.79 10.67
N ALA A 742 32.61 -41.04 9.56
CA ALA A 742 32.24 -41.51 8.21
C ALA A 742 33.48 -41.52 7.27
N VAL A 743 33.39 -42.14 6.09
CA VAL A 743 34.26 -41.84 4.91
C VAL A 743 33.61 -42.38 3.60
N GLN A 744 34.24 -42.15 2.44
CA GLN A 744 33.62 -41.99 1.12
C GLN A 744 33.91 -43.11 0.09
N ALA A 745 33.27 -42.96 -1.08
CA ALA A 745 33.72 -43.32 -2.45
C ALA A 745 33.25 -44.65 -3.08
N ALA A 746 33.05 -44.60 -4.41
CA ALA A 746 32.65 -45.69 -5.32
C ALA A 746 33.78 -45.97 -6.34
N PRO A 747 33.66 -47.01 -7.20
CA PRO A 747 33.22 -46.70 -8.57
C PRO A 747 32.47 -47.83 -9.35
N ALA A 748 31.89 -47.43 -10.48
CA ALA A 748 31.67 -48.17 -11.75
C ALA A 748 30.64 -49.34 -11.85
N GLU A 749 29.62 -49.04 -12.66
CA GLU A 749 28.80 -49.82 -13.61
C GLU A 749 29.36 -51.15 -14.22
N PRO A 750 28.52 -52.04 -14.83
CA PRO A 750 27.66 -51.68 -15.98
C PRO A 750 26.28 -52.37 -16.21
N ALA A 751 25.54 -51.77 -17.15
CA ALA A 751 24.60 -52.37 -18.12
C ALA A 751 23.08 -52.44 -17.81
N ALA A 752 22.30 -51.97 -18.79
CA ALA A 752 20.85 -52.17 -18.98
C ALA A 752 20.62 -53.11 -20.20
N PRO A 753 19.37 -53.50 -20.60
CA PRO A 753 18.50 -52.56 -21.33
C PRO A 753 16.95 -52.75 -21.23
N ALA A 754 16.23 -51.67 -21.59
CA ALA A 754 14.95 -51.61 -22.32
C ALA A 754 13.65 -52.33 -21.83
N ALA A 755 12.52 -51.63 -22.01
CA ALA A 755 11.14 -52.16 -21.96
C ALA A 755 10.66 -52.66 -23.35
N PRO A 756 9.50 -53.34 -23.45
CA PRO A 756 8.26 -52.59 -23.75
C PRO A 756 6.95 -53.16 -23.13
N ALA A 757 5.85 -52.43 -23.30
CA ALA A 757 4.45 -52.87 -23.10
C ALA A 757 3.89 -53.51 -24.42
N PRO A 758 2.58 -53.90 -24.58
CA PRO A 758 1.40 -53.77 -23.71
C PRO A 758 0.41 -54.98 -23.71
N LYS A 759 -0.85 -54.77 -23.24
CA LYS A 759 -2.15 -55.48 -23.50
C LYS A 759 -2.82 -56.33 -22.38
N SER A 760 -3.87 -55.73 -21.79
CA SER A 760 -5.26 -56.21 -21.62
C SER A 760 -5.65 -57.70 -21.52
N ALA A 761 -6.41 -58.06 -20.46
CA ALA A 761 -7.57 -58.99 -20.49
C ALA A 761 -8.44 -58.91 -19.20
N GLU A 762 -9.76 -59.11 -19.31
CA GLU A 762 -10.70 -59.42 -18.20
C GLU A 762 -11.02 -60.94 -18.16
N PRO A 763 -11.69 -61.48 -17.11
CA PRO A 763 -13.18 -61.58 -17.06
C PRO A 763 -13.78 -61.09 -15.71
N ALA A 764 -15.03 -60.59 -15.60
CA ALA A 764 -16.36 -61.24 -15.70
C ALA A 764 -16.56 -62.40 -14.67
N VAL A 765 -17.70 -62.63 -13.98
CA VAL A 765 -19.16 -62.39 -14.18
C VAL A 765 -19.79 -62.15 -12.75
N SER A 766 -20.79 -61.30 -12.47
CA SER A 766 -22.24 -61.54 -12.76
C SER A 766 -23.18 -60.35 -12.45
N ALA A 767 -24.08 -60.09 -13.41
CA ALA A 767 -25.50 -59.69 -13.33
C ALA A 767 -26.19 -59.53 -11.95
N ALA A 768 -27.12 -58.59 -11.71
CA ALA A 768 -27.84 -57.60 -12.57
C ALA A 768 -28.35 -56.41 -11.69
N GLN A 769 -29.13 -55.39 -12.10
CA GLN A 769 -29.98 -55.10 -13.28
C GLN A 769 -29.77 -53.67 -13.84
N ASN A 770 -30.77 -53.08 -14.51
CA ASN A 770 -30.76 -51.80 -15.27
C ASN A 770 -32.25 -51.34 -15.49
N PRO A 771 -32.60 -50.17 -16.11
CA PRO A 771 -31.78 -49.29 -16.96
C PRO A 771 -31.90 -47.74 -16.77
N GLU A 772 -31.01 -47.03 -17.46
CA GLU A 772 -31.02 -45.62 -17.91
C GLU A 772 -30.31 -45.57 -19.30
N PRO A 773 -30.02 -44.42 -19.97
CA PRO A 773 -30.60 -43.08 -19.86
C PRO A 773 -31.52 -42.77 -21.08
N PRO A 774 -31.12 -42.20 -22.26
CA PRO A 774 -29.84 -41.61 -22.73
C PRO A 774 -29.88 -40.07 -22.95
N ALA A 775 -28.75 -39.48 -23.38
CA ALA A 775 -28.66 -38.13 -23.98
C ALA A 775 -27.76 -38.15 -25.24
N THR A 776 -27.91 -37.21 -26.17
CA THR A 776 -27.20 -37.17 -27.48
C THR A 776 -26.99 -35.74 -28.02
N PRO A 777 -26.05 -35.49 -28.99
CA PRO A 777 -25.19 -34.30 -28.97
C PRO A 777 -25.20 -33.49 -30.33
N PRO A 778 -24.26 -32.54 -30.61
CA PRO A 778 -24.37 -31.61 -31.74
C PRO A 778 -23.62 -32.04 -33.02
N ALA A 779 -23.90 -31.36 -34.15
CA ALA A 779 -23.18 -31.42 -35.42
C ALA A 779 -23.29 -30.09 -36.21
N ALA A 780 -22.57 -29.95 -37.34
CA ALA A 780 -22.48 -28.73 -38.14
C ALA A 780 -22.28 -29.00 -39.65
N SER A 781 -22.34 -27.94 -40.46
CA SER A 781 -21.89 -27.78 -41.87
C SER A 781 -22.92 -27.91 -43.01
N ALA A 782 -22.67 -27.11 -44.05
CA ALA A 782 -23.29 -27.01 -45.39
C ALA A 782 -24.72 -26.44 -45.50
N ALA A 783 -25.13 -25.79 -46.60
CA ALA A 783 -24.44 -25.00 -47.65
C ALA A 783 -25.51 -24.32 -48.54
N GLU A 784 -25.12 -23.37 -49.41
CA GLU A 784 -25.97 -22.69 -50.42
C GLU A 784 -27.09 -21.77 -49.85
N GLY A 785 -27.49 -20.67 -50.47
CA GLY A 785 -26.93 -19.95 -51.63
C GLY A 785 -27.78 -18.73 -52.01
N GLU A 786 -27.15 -17.59 -52.34
CA GLU A 786 -27.77 -16.33 -52.85
C GLU A 786 -28.77 -15.63 -51.87
N GLY A 787 -29.11 -14.34 -51.99
CA GLY A 787 -28.56 -13.25 -52.79
C GLY A 787 -29.40 -11.95 -52.72
N ALA A 788 -28.73 -10.79 -52.75
CA ALA A 788 -29.26 -9.43 -53.01
C ALA A 788 -30.16 -8.69 -51.99
N ALA A 789 -30.06 -7.34 -52.07
CA ALA A 789 -31.05 -6.27 -51.78
C ALA A 789 -32.01 -6.39 -50.56
N ALA A 790 -31.91 -5.55 -49.52
CA ALA A 790 -32.18 -4.09 -49.44
C ALA A 790 -33.66 -3.71 -49.16
N THR A 791 -33.83 -2.60 -48.42
CA THR A 791 -35.08 -1.91 -48.02
C THR A 791 -36.10 -1.73 -49.16
N PRO A 792 -37.42 -1.77 -48.90
CA PRO A 792 -38.16 -0.52 -48.61
C PRO A 792 -39.31 -0.71 -47.56
N PRO A 793 -40.43 0.07 -47.50
CA PRO A 793 -40.56 1.12 -46.47
C PRO A 793 -41.95 1.18 -45.77
N GLU A 794 -42.26 2.33 -45.17
CA GLU A 794 -43.53 2.68 -44.51
C GLU A 794 -44.72 2.95 -45.47
N ALA A 795 -45.88 3.23 -44.86
CA ALA A 795 -47.20 3.62 -45.41
C ALA A 795 -48.05 2.48 -46.05
N GLY A 796 -49.37 2.41 -45.84
CA GLY A 796 -50.24 3.21 -44.96
C GLY A 796 -51.74 3.09 -45.31
N VAL A 797 -52.58 3.95 -44.69
CA VAL A 797 -54.00 4.26 -45.02
C VAL A 797 -55.14 3.39 -44.41
N SER A 798 -55.91 4.04 -43.51
CA SER A 798 -57.33 3.79 -43.13
C SER A 798 -57.66 2.58 -42.21
N VAL A 799 -58.76 2.55 -41.41
CA VAL A 799 -59.96 3.42 -41.33
C VAL A 799 -60.32 3.85 -39.88
N ARG A 800 -60.27 5.17 -39.63
CA ARG A 800 -61.22 6.04 -38.87
C ARG A 800 -62.27 5.44 -37.90
N SER A 801 -62.12 5.67 -36.58
CA SER A 801 -63.14 6.11 -35.58
C SER A 801 -62.55 6.05 -34.16
N GLY A 802 -62.77 6.96 -33.19
CA GLY A 802 -63.48 8.25 -33.15
C GLY A 802 -63.54 8.80 -31.70
N SER A 803 -63.61 10.15 -31.52
CA SER A 803 -63.65 10.91 -30.24
C SER A 803 -62.47 10.69 -29.27
N ASN A 804 -61.64 11.68 -28.87
CA ASN A 804 -61.85 13.04 -28.32
C ASN A 804 -62.68 13.07 -27.02
N GLY A 805 -62.28 13.80 -25.97
CA GLY A 805 -61.11 14.67 -25.82
C GLY A 805 -61.08 15.36 -24.45
N GLU A 806 -60.06 16.20 -24.22
CA GLU A 806 -59.89 17.21 -23.15
C GLU A 806 -60.20 16.82 -21.67
N SER A 807 -59.26 16.79 -20.71
CA SER A 807 -58.31 17.79 -20.19
C SER A 807 -58.93 18.92 -19.35
N GLU A 808 -58.54 19.03 -18.07
CA GLU A 808 -58.03 20.28 -17.44
C GLU A 808 -57.58 20.09 -15.96
N ARG A 809 -56.81 21.07 -15.46
CA ARG A 809 -56.53 21.39 -14.04
C ARG A 809 -57.26 22.73 -13.73
N PRO A 810 -57.55 23.18 -12.47
CA PRO A 810 -56.70 22.99 -11.28
C PRO A 810 -57.36 23.00 -9.86
N ALA A 811 -56.50 22.71 -8.86
CA ALA A 811 -56.41 23.33 -7.51
C ALA A 811 -57.55 23.31 -6.44
N ALA A 812 -57.07 23.32 -5.18
CA ALA A 812 -57.64 23.90 -3.94
C ALA A 812 -58.31 22.96 -2.90
N SER A 813 -58.38 23.52 -1.67
CA SER A 813 -59.00 23.02 -0.41
C SER A 813 -58.45 21.76 0.28
N SER A 814 -57.82 22.00 1.44
CA SER A 814 -57.70 21.10 2.61
C SER A 814 -58.95 21.26 3.52
N PRO A 815 -59.11 20.61 4.70
CA PRO A 815 -58.45 19.43 5.31
C PRO A 815 -59.50 18.38 5.83
N ALA A 816 -59.04 17.43 6.69
CA ALA A 816 -59.85 16.65 7.66
C ALA A 816 -60.82 15.57 7.10
N ARG A 817 -61.18 14.48 7.80
CA ARG A 817 -60.67 13.72 8.99
C ARG A 817 -61.45 12.38 9.01
N THR A 818 -61.12 11.43 9.90
CA THR A 818 -61.87 10.18 10.24
C THR A 818 -62.02 9.17 9.10
N GLU A 819 -62.02 7.85 9.27
CA GLU A 819 -61.47 6.90 10.28
C GLU A 819 -61.51 5.51 9.61
N ASP A 820 -61.33 4.41 10.36
CA ASP A 820 -61.61 3.01 9.93
C ASP A 820 -60.77 2.39 8.77
N VAL A 821 -60.61 1.06 8.69
CA VAL A 821 -60.30 0.02 9.69
C VAL A 821 -59.87 -1.25 8.94
N VAL A 822 -58.93 -2.04 9.51
CA VAL A 822 -58.57 -3.43 9.11
C VAL A 822 -58.19 -3.70 7.63
N SER A 823 -56.90 -3.97 7.41
CA SER A 823 -56.36 -5.23 6.82
C SER A 823 -54.84 -5.26 6.95
#